data_AF-A0A2E8H3K3-F1
#
_entry.id   AF-A0A2E8H3K3-F1
#
_cell.length_a   1.000
_cell.length_b   1.000
_cell.length_c   1.000
_cell.angle_alpha   90.00
_cell.angle_beta   90.00
_cell.angle_gamma   90.00
#
_symmetry.space_group_name_H-M   'P 1'
#
loop_
_entity.id
_entity.type
_entity.pdbx_description
1 polymer ?
#
loop_
_entity_poly.entity_id
_entity_poly.type
_entity_poly.pdbx_seq_one_letter_code
_entity_poly.pdbx_strand_id
1 'polypeptide(L)'
;MRHRRRSEVHRGPSATSALVGAIVLVCSLDPAEATSWRVGDRDQPFRSYPVSFVLNSGEIFKPNFVWGGGHAIEIVVDDDGDGLIDEDPVDVVDNDGDGLFNEDPPDGIDNDRDGLIDEDFADPQFDNDGDGLLNEDGFRSGGIIYDPALRSALTIEPHSRHATPEDAAADPEGPGYGWGDDDKDVSFNEDPIDGIDNDNDGLVDEDPEGPPVPLPSTWLITTFSYDLGGLDAQTASTISFTWDPLTSAYTGQDPAGGSLTATSAQLRFTPSDFVRPIRLDPSRNISLLTVDRFLSGEFSNVDPTDSQAWGANLTGTAHEGSSGHGQVADGDIFTARAVSQRSSSRYFRVHFLALYWLDLIRMRPRPDFPDRTPTSFDIWYAGDKSTHFQSTSVVDEVRTRMLTRDPIVPRQTDQLRPPVKEYRFGEDEENPPTKARILNFASQMPEGQTWELAEFEAYGHGYALDASYVTEIIDVGTARPRFRRYFDLEDPERPIALETIQTLDDNDDDTISDDELASTKVASQFDPDASGTPVTWGRVRWHGTVEGEDADLQIRVRSGTSLNTHIFERVVGRGVVSPFSGPSIVADWPTPGTRIELFSWTQLSGLQRSALRNLPKNQVTDRDGIPGGWTPWSAPFDFLEGRIQDGQSGGGITLPLPPLHRYIQFQFDFVSGEDSGVSLDYLEFDFASPVVSRGILAEIFPDTASVLGVPSSFDYVLKPDVSTTDVGFNRIDIAVPSPHASLDALSIDDLRWERIQPVPPSGLSDSDALDWVQNRLTDVAWLDTLTVAAGPQFAAVTYFDSAAASHKLAIKTQTLTAADFPRGQDREIQIALTTPVFRLLTGFKSWIWNETASQELQQPTQPGNASDRLPSDAVRVTVQGAQSTINIQEVAPNPFTPNNDRINDAATWTFDVFLLTSTVDISVTIFHLDGRQIRKIESPASAGQMSIEWDGLDEEGDLVPPGIYLYRLFVDSDTNESKEQLGTIAVAY
;
A
#
# COMPACT_ATOMS: atom_id res chain seq x y z
N MET A 1 11.12 64.45 64.21
CA MET A 1 10.85 65.23 62.98
C MET A 1 11.80 64.68 61.90
N ARG A 2 11.41 63.94 60.84
CA ARG A 2 10.63 64.27 59.61
C ARG A 2 11.17 65.55 58.91
N HIS A 3 11.35 65.68 57.58
CA HIS A 3 10.85 64.97 56.39
C HIS A 3 11.57 65.41 55.07
N ARG A 4 11.65 64.50 54.07
CA ARG A 4 11.51 64.55 52.56
C ARG A 4 12.07 65.72 51.69
N ARG A 5 12.44 65.58 50.40
CA ARG A 5 11.93 64.78 49.24
C ARG A 5 12.98 64.69 48.06
N ARG A 6 12.79 63.74 47.14
CA ARG A 6 13.68 63.18 46.06
C ARG A 6 13.80 63.98 44.73
N SER A 7 14.86 63.68 43.95
CA SER A 7 15.03 64.00 42.51
C SER A 7 15.61 62.80 41.71
N GLU A 8 15.16 62.61 40.48
CA GLU A 8 15.65 61.69 39.42
C GLU A 8 16.71 62.36 38.53
N VAL A 9 17.52 61.56 37.79
CA VAL A 9 18.43 62.05 36.74
C VAL A 9 18.45 61.11 35.52
N HIS A 10 18.47 61.75 34.35
CA HIS A 10 18.55 61.27 32.97
C HIS A 10 19.96 61.61 32.37
N ARG A 11 20.44 60.88 31.36
CA ARG A 11 21.46 61.24 30.31
C ARG A 11 21.77 59.96 29.51
N GLY A 12 21.98 59.91 28.19
CA GLY A 12 22.32 60.87 27.12
C GLY A 12 23.35 60.20 26.17
N PRO A 13 23.40 60.48 24.84
CA PRO A 13 23.78 59.53 23.79
C PRO A 13 25.20 59.70 23.19
N SER A 14 25.66 58.76 22.36
CA SER A 14 26.82 58.90 21.46
C SER A 14 26.71 58.06 20.19
N ALA A 15 27.13 58.63 19.05
CA ALA A 15 27.10 58.04 17.72
C ALA A 15 28.47 57.50 17.25
N THR A 16 28.40 56.53 16.33
CA THR A 16 29.37 56.08 15.29
C THR A 16 30.66 55.35 15.70
N SER A 17 30.70 54.05 15.38
CA SER A 17 31.81 53.37 14.69
C SER A 17 31.30 52.09 14.04
N ALA A 18 31.59 51.90 12.76
CA ALA A 18 31.15 50.77 11.93
C ALA A 18 31.88 49.48 12.32
N LEU A 19 31.13 48.38 12.47
CA LEU A 19 31.66 47.03 12.52
C LEU A 19 30.97 46.18 11.45
N VAL A 20 31.76 45.65 10.52
CA VAL A 20 31.34 44.65 9.54
C VAL A 20 31.05 43.35 10.31
N GLY A 21 29.78 43.03 10.50
CA GLY A 21 29.34 41.75 11.07
C GLY A 21 29.22 40.73 9.95
N ALA A 22 30.11 39.73 9.95
CA ALA A 22 29.91 38.52 9.18
C ALA A 22 28.64 37.82 9.67
N ILE A 23 27.62 37.76 8.82
CA ILE A 23 26.46 36.89 9.02
C ILE A 23 26.98 35.47 8.83
N VAL A 24 27.22 34.77 9.94
CA VAL A 24 27.32 33.31 9.91
C VAL A 24 25.89 32.83 9.73
N LEU A 25 25.55 32.51 8.49
CA LEU A 25 24.37 31.73 8.16
C LEU A 25 24.62 30.33 8.74
N VAL A 26 24.10 30.08 9.93
CA VAL A 26 24.02 28.72 10.45
C VAL A 26 22.90 28.06 9.66
N CYS A 27 23.24 27.46 8.51
CA CYS A 27 22.40 26.41 7.95
C CYS A 27 22.47 25.23 8.93
N SER A 28 21.42 25.02 9.71
CA SER A 28 21.19 23.74 10.35
C SER A 28 20.91 22.73 9.24
N LEU A 29 21.94 22.03 8.79
CA LEU A 29 21.77 20.72 8.18
C LEU A 29 21.42 19.80 9.35
N ASP A 30 20.13 19.50 9.53
CA ASP A 30 19.75 18.40 10.40
C ASP A 30 20.43 17.12 9.87
N PRO A 31 21.14 16.36 10.71
CA PRO A 31 21.79 15.15 10.27
C PRO A 31 20.75 14.13 9.77
N ALA A 32 21.04 13.51 8.63
CA ALA A 32 20.20 12.52 7.98
C ALA A 32 20.16 11.23 8.80
N GLU A 33 19.22 11.13 9.74
CA GLU A 33 18.79 9.85 10.30
C GLU A 33 17.96 9.09 9.24
N ALA A 34 17.90 7.76 9.36
CA ALA A 34 16.99 6.98 8.55
C ALA A 34 15.55 7.36 8.94
N THR A 35 14.78 7.86 7.98
CA THR A 35 13.40 8.25 8.18
C THR A 35 12.51 7.08 7.75
N SER A 36 11.57 6.68 8.59
CA SER A 36 10.47 5.81 8.18
C SER A 36 9.27 6.63 7.75
N TRP A 37 8.51 6.12 6.79
CA TRP A 37 7.23 6.68 6.39
C TRP A 37 6.22 5.55 6.25
N ARG A 38 4.99 5.81 6.68
CA ARG A 38 3.89 4.85 6.62
C ARG A 38 2.84 5.30 5.62
N VAL A 39 2.21 4.33 5.00
CA VAL A 39 0.98 4.44 4.22
C VAL A 39 -0.07 3.68 5.00
N GLY A 40 -1.22 4.30 5.28
CA GLY A 40 -2.25 3.79 6.19
C GLY A 40 -2.22 4.43 7.58
N ASP A 41 -1.30 5.36 7.86
CA ASP A 41 -1.28 6.07 9.15
C ASP A 41 -1.89 7.47 9.04
N ARG A 42 -1.93 8.23 10.14
CA ARG A 42 -2.45 9.61 10.14
C ARG A 42 -1.77 10.56 9.13
N ASP A 43 -0.48 10.34 8.85
CA ASP A 43 0.32 11.27 8.04
C ASP A 43 0.09 10.97 6.55
N GLN A 44 -0.18 9.70 6.20
CA GLN A 44 -0.72 9.28 4.91
C GLN A 44 -1.79 8.20 5.08
N PRO A 45 -3.06 8.56 5.37
CA PRO A 45 -4.12 7.57 5.57
C PRO A 45 -4.45 6.86 4.25
N PHE A 46 -5.02 5.66 4.36
CA PHE A 46 -5.67 5.06 3.19
C PHE A 46 -6.83 5.94 2.75
N ARG A 47 -7.00 6.07 1.44
CA ARG A 47 -8.04 6.92 0.87
C ARG A 47 -8.59 6.29 -0.40
N SER A 48 -9.90 6.03 -0.41
CA SER A 48 -10.56 5.48 -1.59
C SER A 48 -11.00 6.64 -2.49
N TYR A 49 -10.12 7.02 -3.42
CA TYR A 49 -10.34 8.16 -4.31
C TYR A 49 -10.86 7.75 -5.70
N PRO A 50 -11.56 8.68 -6.40
CA PRO A 50 -11.80 8.58 -7.83
C PRO A 50 -10.58 8.13 -8.59
N VAL A 51 -10.80 7.09 -9.37
CA VAL A 51 -9.88 6.64 -10.40
C VAL A 51 -9.65 7.80 -11.38
N SER A 52 -8.56 8.56 -11.26
CA SER A 52 -8.22 9.62 -12.22
C SER A 52 -7.68 9.01 -13.52
N PHE A 53 -8.58 8.39 -14.27
CA PHE A 53 -8.47 8.20 -15.70
C PHE A 53 -9.86 7.87 -16.28
N VAL A 54 -10.20 8.54 -17.37
CA VAL A 54 -11.45 8.30 -18.09
C VAL A 54 -11.43 6.89 -18.69
N LEU A 55 -12.33 6.02 -18.22
CA LEU A 55 -12.62 4.72 -18.83
C LEU A 55 -13.28 4.95 -20.18
N ASN A 56 -12.50 4.77 -21.25
CA ASN A 56 -13.04 4.85 -22.61
C ASN A 56 -13.91 3.62 -22.92
N SER A 57 -14.89 3.80 -23.82
CA SER A 57 -15.79 2.72 -24.23
C SER A 57 -15.06 1.48 -24.76
N GLY A 58 -15.29 0.32 -24.11
CA GLY A 58 -14.79 -0.98 -24.54
C GLY A 58 -13.40 -1.35 -24.04
N GLU A 59 -13.09 -1.08 -22.78
CA GLU A 59 -12.00 -1.74 -22.05
C GLU A 59 -12.56 -2.86 -21.15
N ILE A 60 -11.73 -3.82 -20.76
CA ILE A 60 -12.01 -4.63 -19.57
C ILE A 60 -11.58 -3.73 -18.40
N PHE A 61 -12.43 -3.53 -17.39
CA PHE A 61 -12.07 -2.77 -16.21
C PHE A 61 -10.84 -3.43 -15.54
N LYS A 62 -9.67 -2.82 -15.70
CA LYS A 62 -8.41 -3.12 -15.01
C LYS A 62 -7.64 -1.80 -14.85
N PRO A 63 -7.95 -1.00 -13.83
CA PRO A 63 -7.39 0.32 -13.67
C PRO A 63 -5.87 0.24 -13.45
N ASN A 64 -5.12 0.68 -14.45
CA ASN A 64 -3.72 1.06 -14.24
C ASN A 64 -3.72 2.50 -13.72
N PHE A 65 -3.90 2.65 -12.41
CA PHE A 65 -3.96 3.94 -11.74
C PHE A 65 -2.65 4.71 -11.91
N VAL A 66 -2.75 5.94 -12.41
CA VAL A 66 -1.58 6.82 -12.59
C VAL A 66 -1.28 7.60 -11.31
N TRP A 67 -2.32 8.01 -10.57
CA TRP A 67 -2.26 8.97 -9.47
C TRP A 67 -2.55 8.38 -8.09
N GLY A 68 -2.75 7.07 -8.03
CA GLY A 68 -3.32 6.39 -6.87
C GLY A 68 -4.83 6.24 -6.97
N GLY A 69 -5.40 5.45 -6.06
CA GLY A 69 -6.83 5.12 -6.00
C GLY A 69 -7.08 3.65 -5.66
N GLY A 70 -8.32 3.36 -5.31
CA GLY A 70 -8.79 2.03 -4.98
C GLY A 70 -9.77 1.49 -6.01
N HIS A 71 -9.81 0.18 -6.17
CA HIS A 71 -10.86 -0.54 -6.85
C HIS A 71 -11.36 -1.66 -5.96
N ALA A 72 -12.68 -1.70 -5.73
CA ALA A 72 -13.34 -2.77 -4.99
C ALA A 72 -12.76 -3.01 -3.59
N ILE A 73 -12.11 -1.99 -3.03
CA ILE A 73 -11.64 -1.93 -1.66
C ILE A 73 -12.61 -1.09 -0.83
N GLU A 74 -12.56 -1.29 0.47
CA GLU A 74 -13.09 -0.41 1.49
C GLU A 74 -11.99 -0.08 2.49
N ILE A 75 -12.15 1.08 3.12
CA ILE A 75 -11.37 1.47 4.28
C ILE A 75 -12.28 1.17 5.46
N VAL A 76 -11.72 0.65 6.54
CA VAL A 76 -12.44 0.40 7.78
C VAL A 76 -11.71 1.17 8.86
N VAL A 77 -12.48 1.91 9.65
CA VAL A 77 -11.98 2.62 10.81
C VAL A 77 -12.13 1.68 12.01
N ASP A 78 -11.08 1.63 12.81
CA ASP A 78 -10.95 0.85 14.05
C ASP A 78 -10.85 1.89 15.17
N ASP A 79 -12.02 2.30 15.67
CA ASP A 79 -12.20 3.45 16.57
C ASP A 79 -11.91 3.14 18.04
N ASP A 80 -11.49 1.92 18.38
CA ASP A 80 -10.99 1.54 19.71
C ASP A 80 -9.60 0.87 19.67
N GLY A 81 -9.15 0.39 18.50
CA GLY A 81 -7.79 -0.08 18.26
C GLY A 81 -7.59 -1.56 18.59
N ASP A 82 -8.66 -2.36 18.62
CA ASP A 82 -8.62 -3.77 18.99
C ASP A 82 -8.39 -4.71 17.78
N GLY A 83 -8.50 -4.17 16.56
CA GLY A 83 -8.30 -4.87 15.30
C GLY A 83 -9.47 -5.74 14.85
N LEU A 84 -10.64 -5.63 15.50
CA LEU A 84 -11.92 -6.17 15.08
C LEU A 84 -12.76 -5.09 14.39
N ILE A 85 -13.90 -5.52 13.85
CA ILE A 85 -14.97 -4.62 13.41
C ILE A 85 -16.15 -5.08 14.22
N ASP A 86 -16.27 -4.56 15.43
CA ASP A 86 -17.41 -4.78 16.30
C ASP A 86 -18.32 -3.54 16.35
N GLU A 87 -18.20 -2.63 15.37
CA GLU A 87 -19.27 -1.71 15.00
C GLU A 87 -20.43 -2.49 14.35
N ASP A 88 -21.08 -3.33 15.14
CA ASP A 88 -22.40 -3.82 14.83
C ASP A 88 -23.31 -2.62 14.55
N PRO A 89 -24.15 -2.65 13.50
CA PRO A 89 -25.29 -1.76 13.45
C PRO A 89 -26.12 -1.95 14.73
N VAL A 90 -26.66 -0.85 15.27
CA VAL A 90 -27.59 -0.81 16.41
C VAL A 90 -28.88 -1.57 16.07
N ASP A 91 -28.81 -2.90 16.05
CA ASP A 91 -29.97 -3.76 16.11
C ASP A 91 -29.87 -4.51 17.44
N VAL A 92 -30.93 -4.36 18.25
CA VAL A 92 -31.09 -4.88 19.62
C VAL A 92 -31.25 -6.41 19.62
N VAL A 93 -30.40 -7.12 18.87
CA VAL A 93 -30.49 -8.54 18.56
C VAL A 93 -29.15 -9.19 18.83
N ASP A 94 -29.11 -10.02 19.86
CA ASP A 94 -28.06 -10.99 20.20
C ASP A 94 -27.86 -11.97 19.02
N ASN A 95 -26.87 -11.69 18.17
CA ASN A 95 -26.69 -12.31 16.86
C ASN A 95 -25.78 -13.55 16.90
N ASP A 96 -25.07 -13.78 18.01
CA ASP A 96 -24.20 -14.95 18.24
C ASP A 96 -24.71 -15.88 19.36
N GLY A 97 -25.76 -15.48 20.08
CA GLY A 97 -26.60 -16.31 20.94
C GLY A 97 -26.08 -16.46 22.37
N ASP A 98 -25.31 -15.51 22.84
CA ASP A 98 -24.61 -15.51 24.12
C ASP A 98 -25.42 -14.82 25.26
N GLY A 99 -26.35 -13.93 24.89
CA GLY A 99 -27.28 -13.25 25.77
C GLY A 99 -26.95 -11.81 26.15
N LEU A 100 -25.91 -11.19 25.56
CA LEU A 100 -25.52 -9.79 25.76
C LEU A 100 -25.74 -8.96 24.46
N PHE A 101 -25.84 -7.63 24.58
CA PHE A 101 -26.23 -6.72 23.48
C PHE A 101 -25.18 -5.62 23.17
N ASN A 102 -24.05 -5.60 23.88
CA ASN A 102 -22.83 -4.83 23.62
C ASN A 102 -21.65 -5.55 24.32
N GLU A 103 -20.51 -5.77 23.66
CA GLU A 103 -19.44 -6.63 24.21
C GLU A 103 -18.05 -5.97 24.23
N ASP A 104 -17.79 -5.09 25.20
CA ASP A 104 -16.42 -4.74 25.57
C ASP A 104 -15.87 -5.69 26.67
N PRO A 105 -14.60 -6.15 26.61
CA PRO A 105 -13.96 -6.89 27.68
C PRO A 105 -13.64 -5.97 28.89
N PRO A 106 -13.84 -6.42 30.14
CA PRO A 106 -13.55 -5.61 31.33
C PRO A 106 -12.05 -5.41 31.51
N ASP A 107 -11.55 -4.25 31.09
CA ASP A 107 -10.13 -3.88 31.08
C ASP A 107 -9.66 -3.17 32.37
N GLY A 108 -10.59 -2.83 33.27
CA GLY A 108 -10.31 -2.15 34.53
C GLY A 108 -10.29 -0.61 34.42
N ILE A 109 -10.82 -0.06 33.33
CA ILE A 109 -10.93 1.37 33.04
C ILE A 109 -12.42 1.78 33.05
N ASP A 110 -12.70 3.02 33.47
CA ASP A 110 -14.05 3.64 33.48
C ASP A 110 -14.18 4.48 32.20
N ASN A 111 -14.67 3.84 31.12
CA ASN A 111 -14.64 4.39 29.76
C ASN A 111 -15.78 5.39 29.49
N ASP A 112 -16.94 5.23 30.14
CA ASP A 112 -18.13 6.11 30.03
C ASP A 112 -18.19 7.24 31.10
N ARG A 113 -17.25 7.23 32.06
CA ARG A 113 -17.05 8.25 33.11
C ARG A 113 -18.20 8.34 34.11
N ASP A 114 -18.91 7.26 34.34
CA ASP A 114 -20.02 7.21 35.30
C ASP A 114 -19.53 7.01 36.77
N GLY A 115 -18.26 6.66 36.95
CA GLY A 115 -17.61 6.43 38.24
C GLY A 115 -17.57 4.98 38.69
N LEU A 116 -17.99 4.04 37.83
CA LEU A 116 -17.92 2.59 37.96
C LEU A 116 -17.02 2.00 36.85
N ILE A 117 -16.72 0.71 36.92
CA ILE A 117 -15.84 0.00 35.96
C ILE A 117 -16.53 -1.29 35.52
N ASP A 118 -17.86 -1.25 35.44
CA ASP A 118 -18.73 -2.38 35.18
C ASP A 118 -19.44 -2.32 33.82
N GLU A 119 -19.09 -1.34 32.97
CA GLU A 119 -19.42 -1.27 31.52
C GLU A 119 -20.91 -1.59 31.25
N ASP A 120 -21.82 -1.08 32.09
CA ASP A 120 -23.21 -1.54 32.12
C ASP A 120 -24.23 -0.60 31.47
N PHE A 121 -23.80 0.50 30.81
CA PHE A 121 -24.70 1.40 30.07
C PHE A 121 -24.07 2.08 28.84
N ALA A 122 -24.94 2.50 27.91
CA ALA A 122 -24.57 3.25 26.71
C ALA A 122 -24.05 4.65 27.04
N ASP A 123 -22.99 5.04 26.33
CA ASP A 123 -22.32 6.34 26.41
C ASP A 123 -23.31 7.52 26.26
N PRO A 124 -23.17 8.65 26.99
CA PRO A 124 -24.02 9.82 26.78
C PRO A 124 -23.63 10.55 25.47
N GLN A 125 -24.22 10.15 24.36
CA GLN A 125 -24.07 10.79 23.05
C GLN A 125 -24.83 12.13 22.97
N PHE A 126 -24.20 13.15 22.37
CA PHE A 126 -24.81 14.44 22.05
C PHE A 126 -25.17 14.47 20.55
N ASP A 127 -26.46 14.55 20.26
CA ASP A 127 -27.02 14.89 18.94
C ASP A 127 -26.52 16.27 18.51
N ASN A 128 -25.54 16.32 17.60
CA ASN A 128 -24.78 17.53 17.29
C ASN A 128 -25.30 18.31 16.07
N ASP A 129 -26.17 17.70 15.26
CA ASP A 129 -26.80 18.27 14.08
C ASP A 129 -28.35 18.27 14.14
N GLY A 130 -28.94 17.67 15.16
CA GLY A 130 -30.33 17.89 15.57
C GLY A 130 -31.35 17.01 14.86
N ASP A 131 -30.94 15.88 14.27
CA ASP A 131 -31.82 14.98 13.53
C ASP A 131 -32.54 13.93 14.41
N GLY A 132 -32.21 13.90 15.71
CA GLY A 132 -32.83 13.02 16.70
C GLY A 132 -32.41 11.55 16.61
N LEU A 133 -31.40 11.22 15.80
CA LEU A 133 -30.72 9.94 15.78
C LEU A 133 -29.30 10.10 16.34
N LEU A 134 -28.73 9.01 16.88
CA LEU A 134 -27.46 9.06 17.64
C LEU A 134 -26.31 8.35 16.92
N ASN A 135 -26.29 8.38 15.58
CA ASN A 135 -25.46 7.48 14.76
C ASN A 135 -24.49 8.17 13.78
N GLU A 136 -23.82 9.25 14.15
CA GLU A 136 -22.88 9.91 13.23
C GLU A 136 -21.60 10.44 13.89
N ASP A 137 -20.56 9.60 13.90
CA ASP A 137 -19.20 10.01 13.50
C ASP A 137 -18.27 8.82 13.18
N GLY A 138 -18.51 8.13 12.07
CA GLY A 138 -17.56 7.17 11.50
C GLY A 138 -17.26 7.49 10.04
N PHE A 139 -16.09 8.07 9.75
CA PHE A 139 -15.65 8.34 8.38
C PHE A 139 -15.42 7.00 7.64
N ARG A 140 -16.45 6.52 6.94
CA ARG A 140 -16.44 5.36 6.02
C ARG A 140 -16.18 3.99 6.66
N SER A 141 -17.02 3.55 7.57
CA SER A 141 -17.24 2.12 7.88
C SER A 141 -18.74 1.85 8.04
N GLY A 142 -19.19 0.67 7.61
CA GLY A 142 -20.34 -0.04 8.20
C GLY A 142 -21.78 0.45 7.97
N GLY A 143 -22.09 1.74 8.09
CA GLY A 143 -23.45 2.30 7.97
C GLY A 143 -23.68 3.02 6.65
N ILE A 144 -24.87 3.61 6.44
CA ILE A 144 -25.27 4.32 5.21
C ILE A 144 -24.11 5.19 4.68
N ILE A 145 -23.61 4.88 3.48
CA ILE A 145 -22.28 5.28 2.99
C ILE A 145 -22.33 6.65 2.27
N TYR A 146 -23.00 7.67 2.81
CA TYR A 146 -23.05 9.00 2.19
C TYR A 146 -23.34 10.16 3.16
N ASP A 147 -22.91 11.36 2.75
CA ASP A 147 -23.31 12.67 3.32
C ASP A 147 -24.81 12.92 3.05
N PRO A 148 -25.68 12.88 4.09
CA PRO A 148 -27.12 13.08 3.97
C PRO A 148 -27.53 14.26 3.09
N ALA A 149 -26.76 15.36 3.10
CA ALA A 149 -27.04 16.58 2.35
C ALA A 149 -26.89 16.40 0.82
N LEU A 150 -25.99 15.53 0.37
CA LEU A 150 -25.75 15.28 -1.06
C LEU A 150 -26.91 14.50 -1.71
N ARG A 151 -27.50 13.56 -0.96
CA ARG A 151 -28.72 12.85 -1.40
C ARG A 151 -29.94 13.75 -1.25
N SER A 152 -30.04 14.52 -0.16
CA SER A 152 -31.15 15.48 0.04
C SER A 152 -31.21 16.53 -1.08
N ALA A 153 -30.05 16.95 -1.60
CA ALA A 153 -29.92 17.87 -2.75
C ALA A 153 -30.32 17.24 -4.10
N LEU A 154 -30.14 15.92 -4.27
CA LEU A 154 -30.52 15.16 -5.48
C LEU A 154 -31.94 14.59 -5.43
N THR A 155 -32.54 14.50 -4.24
CA THR A 155 -33.94 14.11 -3.99
C THR A 155 -34.88 15.31 -3.91
N ILE A 156 -34.41 16.54 -4.19
CA ILE A 156 -35.32 17.68 -4.37
C ILE A 156 -36.16 17.42 -5.63
N GLU A 157 -37.44 17.13 -5.43
CA GLU A 157 -38.38 16.82 -6.51
C GLU A 157 -38.46 17.92 -7.59
N PRO A 158 -38.63 17.56 -8.88
CA PRO A 158 -39.03 18.51 -9.91
C PRO A 158 -40.54 18.47 -10.19
N HIS A 159 -41.45 18.91 -9.29
CA HIS A 159 -42.90 18.83 -9.58
C HIS A 159 -43.65 20.15 -9.25
N SER A 160 -44.07 20.97 -10.22
CA SER A 160 -45.15 20.71 -11.18
C SER A 160 -45.22 21.73 -12.34
N ARG A 161 -45.83 21.38 -13.48
CA ARG A 161 -46.03 22.27 -14.66
C ARG A 161 -47.11 23.34 -14.44
N HIS A 162 -48.08 23.07 -13.55
CA HIS A 162 -49.27 23.90 -13.33
C HIS A 162 -49.60 23.95 -11.84
N ALA A 163 -49.83 25.16 -11.33
CA ALA A 163 -50.04 25.42 -9.90
C ALA A 163 -51.46 25.07 -9.40
N THR A 164 -52.44 24.86 -10.30
CA THR A 164 -53.83 24.63 -9.92
C THR A 164 -54.52 23.53 -10.74
N PRO A 165 -55.55 22.85 -10.18
CA PRO A 165 -56.39 21.90 -10.91
C PRO A 165 -57.11 22.53 -12.12
N GLU A 166 -57.40 23.83 -12.07
CA GLU A 166 -58.09 24.55 -13.15
C GLU A 166 -57.17 24.82 -14.36
N ASP A 167 -55.88 25.07 -14.13
CA ASP A 167 -54.87 25.24 -15.19
C ASP A 167 -54.53 23.89 -15.86
N ALA A 168 -54.45 22.81 -15.08
CA ALA A 168 -54.28 21.45 -15.58
C ALA A 168 -55.49 20.96 -16.41
N ALA A 169 -56.71 21.43 -16.10
CA ALA A 169 -57.92 21.12 -16.87
C ALA A 169 -58.02 21.89 -18.21
N ALA A 170 -57.24 22.97 -18.37
CA ALA A 170 -57.16 23.77 -19.58
C ALA A 170 -56.03 23.34 -20.53
N ASP A 171 -55.12 22.46 -20.09
CA ASP A 171 -54.02 21.92 -20.88
C ASP A 171 -54.54 20.85 -21.88
N PRO A 172 -54.41 21.08 -23.20
CA PRO A 172 -54.85 20.12 -24.21
C PRO A 172 -54.07 18.78 -24.20
N GLU A 173 -53.01 18.64 -23.39
CA GLU A 173 -52.15 17.45 -23.31
C GLU A 173 -52.55 16.39 -22.24
N GLY A 174 -53.55 16.61 -21.36
CA GLY A 174 -54.13 15.57 -20.46
C GLY A 174 -53.70 15.61 -18.98
N PRO A 175 -54.37 14.87 -18.06
CA PRO A 175 -54.43 15.25 -16.64
C PRO A 175 -53.32 14.62 -15.79
N GLY A 176 -52.68 15.45 -14.95
CA GLY A 176 -51.91 15.03 -13.78
C GLY A 176 -52.23 15.96 -12.62
N TYR A 177 -52.93 15.44 -11.60
CA TYR A 177 -53.12 16.10 -10.31
C TYR A 177 -52.98 15.07 -9.19
N GLY A 178 -52.27 15.44 -8.11
CA GLY A 178 -51.71 14.57 -7.05
C GLY A 178 -50.30 14.13 -7.45
N TRP A 179 -49.22 14.28 -6.67
CA TRP A 179 -49.00 14.14 -5.22
C TRP A 179 -47.83 15.05 -4.78
N GLY A 180 -47.77 15.48 -3.50
CA GLY A 180 -46.62 16.18 -2.90
C GLY A 180 -47.02 17.26 -1.87
N ASP A 181 -46.37 17.24 -0.71
CA ASP A 181 -46.56 18.01 0.53
C ASP A 181 -46.07 19.48 0.40
N ASP A 182 -46.88 20.48 0.76
CA ASP A 182 -46.69 21.88 0.34
C ASP A 182 -45.86 22.79 1.26
N ASP A 183 -45.31 22.28 2.37
CA ASP A 183 -44.39 23.02 3.26
C ASP A 183 -43.15 22.25 3.74
N LYS A 184 -42.96 20.98 3.33
CA LYS A 184 -41.76 20.15 3.56
C LYS A 184 -41.36 19.94 5.03
N ASP A 185 -42.10 19.16 5.82
CA ASP A 185 -41.58 18.72 7.14
C ASP A 185 -41.87 17.28 7.58
N VAL A 186 -42.67 16.50 6.83
CA VAL A 186 -42.86 15.05 7.03
C VAL A 186 -43.04 14.59 8.50
N SER A 187 -43.97 15.17 9.28
CA SER A 187 -44.72 14.40 10.29
C SER A 187 -45.95 15.11 10.88
N PHE A 188 -46.87 14.31 11.43
CA PHE A 188 -48.15 14.70 12.00
C PHE A 188 -48.00 15.41 13.37
N ASN A 189 -48.54 16.65 13.49
CA ASN A 189 -48.95 17.45 14.67
C ASN A 189 -48.12 18.74 14.96
N GLU A 190 -48.74 19.93 14.78
CA GLU A 190 -49.38 20.87 15.75
C GLU A 190 -48.34 21.89 16.31
N ASP A 191 -48.45 23.21 16.08
CA ASP A 191 -49.60 24.07 16.46
C ASP A 191 -49.70 25.42 15.68
N PRO A 192 -50.85 26.13 15.75
CA PRO A 192 -51.26 27.15 14.79
C PRO A 192 -50.72 28.57 15.07
N ILE A 193 -50.61 29.35 13.99
CA ILE A 193 -50.27 30.78 14.01
C ILE A 193 -51.35 31.57 14.78
N ASP A 194 -51.13 31.82 16.07
CA ASP A 194 -52.01 32.66 16.91
C ASP A 194 -51.33 33.90 17.52
N GLY A 195 -50.02 34.06 17.32
CA GLY A 195 -49.26 35.26 17.69
C GLY A 195 -49.08 35.43 19.20
N ILE A 196 -49.08 34.33 19.95
CA ILE A 196 -48.81 34.30 21.39
C ILE A 196 -47.47 33.60 21.62
N ASP A 197 -46.63 34.22 22.45
CA ASP A 197 -45.36 33.68 22.96
C ASP A 197 -45.67 32.60 24.01
N ASN A 198 -45.76 31.36 23.56
CA ASN A 198 -46.31 30.23 24.33
C ASN A 198 -45.29 29.58 25.28
N ASP A 199 -43.99 29.82 25.08
CA ASP A 199 -42.90 29.44 25.98
C ASP A 199 -42.32 30.62 26.79
N ASN A 200 -42.86 31.82 26.53
CA ASN A 200 -42.75 33.01 27.36
C ASN A 200 -41.30 33.57 27.41
N ASP A 201 -40.62 33.48 26.27
CA ASP A 201 -39.23 33.91 26.05
C ASP A 201 -39.12 35.39 25.58
N GLY A 202 -40.25 35.98 25.20
CA GLY A 202 -40.44 37.40 24.96
C GLY A 202 -40.35 37.85 23.51
N LEU A 203 -40.25 36.95 22.51
CA LEU A 203 -40.20 37.31 21.08
C LEU A 203 -41.20 36.50 20.25
N VAL A 204 -41.61 37.06 19.10
CA VAL A 204 -42.65 36.50 18.22
C VAL A 204 -42.20 36.69 16.76
N ASP A 205 -41.07 36.09 16.38
CA ASP A 205 -40.56 35.83 15.00
C ASP A 205 -39.16 35.16 14.99
N GLU A 206 -38.81 34.58 13.83
CA GLU A 206 -37.83 33.51 13.46
C GLU A 206 -36.30 33.82 13.52
N ASP A 207 -35.47 32.75 13.34
CA ASP A 207 -34.06 32.61 12.82
C ASP A 207 -32.92 32.30 13.84
N PRO A 208 -31.65 31.95 13.46
CA PRO A 208 -31.06 30.93 12.53
C PRO A 208 -29.85 30.14 13.16
N GLU A 209 -29.17 29.29 12.36
CA GLU A 209 -27.97 28.46 12.71
C GLU A 209 -26.84 29.18 13.47
N GLY A 210 -26.31 28.52 14.51
CA GLY A 210 -25.09 28.93 15.22
C GLY A 210 -23.81 28.62 14.43
N PRO A 211 -22.67 29.29 14.72
CA PRO A 211 -21.42 29.07 13.99
C PRO A 211 -20.83 27.67 14.29
N PRO A 212 -20.21 26.99 13.30
CA PRO A 212 -19.63 25.67 13.49
C PRO A 212 -18.42 25.74 14.43
N VAL A 213 -18.39 24.83 15.41
CA VAL A 213 -17.23 24.62 16.28
C VAL A 213 -16.29 23.66 15.54
N PRO A 214 -15.04 24.05 15.23
CA PRO A 214 -14.10 23.12 14.62
C PRO A 214 -13.73 22.02 15.64
N LEU A 215 -13.89 20.76 15.24
CA LEU A 215 -13.48 19.61 16.02
C LEU A 215 -11.95 19.59 16.24
N PRO A 216 -11.46 19.17 17.41
CA PRO A 216 -10.03 19.13 17.71
C PRO A 216 -9.33 17.97 16.99
N SER A 217 -8.17 18.25 16.37
CA SER A 217 -7.35 17.31 15.59
C SER A 217 -6.54 16.27 16.40
N THR A 218 -6.85 16.12 17.69
CA THR A 218 -6.35 15.04 18.56
C THR A 218 -7.30 14.88 19.74
N TRP A 219 -7.77 13.67 20.02
CA TRP A 219 -8.43 13.37 21.29
C TRP A 219 -7.38 12.88 22.30
N LEU A 220 -7.23 13.65 23.37
CA LEU A 220 -6.57 13.20 24.57
C LEU A 220 -7.66 12.66 25.48
N ILE A 221 -7.77 11.34 25.59
CA ILE A 221 -8.69 10.73 26.54
C ILE A 221 -8.06 10.86 27.92
N THR A 222 -8.83 11.43 28.85
CA THR A 222 -8.40 11.49 30.25
C THR A 222 -8.76 10.17 30.89
N THR A 223 -7.79 9.27 31.03
CA THR A 223 -7.97 7.98 31.70
C THR A 223 -7.55 8.10 33.17
N PHE A 224 -8.12 7.27 34.03
CA PHE A 224 -7.79 7.26 35.46
C PHE A 224 -7.14 5.92 35.81
N SER A 225 -6.00 5.98 36.51
CA SER A 225 -5.30 4.78 36.98
C SER A 225 -5.15 4.79 38.50
N TYR A 226 -5.32 3.65 39.16
CA TYR A 226 -5.17 3.51 40.60
C TYR A 226 -4.44 2.21 40.96
N ASP A 227 -3.71 2.23 42.09
CA ASP A 227 -2.96 1.06 42.57
C ASP A 227 -3.92 0.08 43.28
N LEU A 228 -4.08 -1.12 42.70
CA LEU A 228 -4.99 -2.16 43.19
C LEU A 228 -4.57 -2.77 44.54
N GLY A 229 -3.35 -2.51 45.04
CA GLY A 229 -2.95 -2.89 46.40
C GLY A 229 -3.06 -4.39 46.70
N GLY A 230 -3.11 -5.26 45.68
CA GLY A 230 -3.26 -6.71 45.81
C GLY A 230 -4.69 -7.25 45.68
N LEU A 231 -5.67 -6.43 45.28
CA LEU A 231 -7.03 -6.85 44.94
C LEU A 231 -7.08 -7.60 43.60
N ASP A 232 -8.01 -8.54 43.44
CA ASP A 232 -8.26 -9.21 42.15
C ASP A 232 -9.22 -8.40 41.27
N ALA A 233 -9.15 -8.63 39.94
CA ALA A 233 -9.84 -7.82 38.94
C ALA A 233 -11.37 -7.80 39.12
N GLN A 234 -11.95 -8.93 39.52
CA GLN A 234 -13.41 -9.06 39.70
C GLN A 234 -13.92 -8.33 40.97
N THR A 235 -13.09 -8.22 42.00
CA THR A 235 -13.44 -7.42 43.18
C THR A 235 -13.21 -5.93 42.91
N ALA A 236 -12.19 -5.60 42.11
CA ALA A 236 -11.86 -4.23 41.74
C ALA A 236 -12.96 -3.56 40.92
N SER A 237 -13.62 -4.29 40.00
CA SER A 237 -14.72 -3.75 39.17
C SER A 237 -15.96 -3.34 39.97
N THR A 238 -16.08 -3.76 41.24
CA THR A 238 -17.22 -3.39 42.11
C THR A 238 -16.97 -2.16 42.98
N ILE A 239 -15.80 -1.52 42.87
CA ILE A 239 -15.40 -0.39 43.72
C ILE A 239 -15.81 0.92 43.04
N SER A 240 -16.81 1.60 43.61
CA SER A 240 -17.22 2.93 43.13
C SER A 240 -16.25 4.02 43.58
N PHE A 241 -15.80 4.84 42.64
CA PHE A 241 -14.97 6.01 42.93
C PHE A 241 -15.84 7.28 42.94
N THR A 242 -15.63 8.14 43.93
CA THR A 242 -16.31 9.43 44.03
C THR A 242 -15.30 10.56 43.97
N TRP A 243 -15.63 11.59 43.18
CA TRP A 243 -14.81 12.79 43.07
C TRP A 243 -14.74 13.53 44.41
N ASP A 244 -13.53 13.71 44.95
CA ASP A 244 -13.29 14.57 46.10
C ASP A 244 -12.80 15.96 45.65
N PRO A 245 -13.67 16.99 45.67
CA PRO A 245 -13.31 18.33 45.22
C PRO A 245 -12.28 19.03 46.12
N LEU A 246 -11.99 18.53 47.34
CA LEU A 246 -10.98 19.10 48.23
C LEU A 246 -9.56 18.64 47.88
N THR A 247 -9.41 17.43 47.34
CA THR A 247 -8.12 16.85 46.96
C THR A 247 -7.92 16.81 45.45
N SER A 248 -8.96 17.12 44.66
CA SER A 248 -8.96 17.08 43.20
C SER A 248 -8.53 15.72 42.64
N ALA A 249 -9.03 14.65 43.27
CA ALA A 249 -8.80 13.27 42.86
C ALA A 249 -10.08 12.45 43.05
N TYR A 250 -10.24 11.40 42.26
CA TYR A 250 -11.28 10.39 42.49
C TYR A 250 -10.82 9.43 43.58
N THR A 251 -11.69 9.19 44.57
CA THR A 251 -11.39 8.32 45.71
C THR A 251 -12.42 7.23 45.85
N GLY A 252 -11.96 5.98 46.00
CA GLY A 252 -12.80 4.78 46.17
C GLY A 252 -12.46 4.08 47.48
N GLN A 253 -13.34 3.20 47.96
CA GLN A 253 -13.05 2.37 49.14
C GLN A 253 -13.02 0.90 48.74
N ASP A 254 -11.94 0.22 49.10
CA ASP A 254 -11.91 -1.23 48.98
C ASP A 254 -12.96 -1.89 49.91
N PRO A 255 -13.35 -3.15 49.68
CA PRO A 255 -14.33 -3.85 50.52
C PRO A 255 -13.91 -4.01 52.00
N ALA A 256 -12.63 -3.81 52.32
CA ALA A 256 -12.07 -3.84 53.68
C ALA A 256 -11.98 -2.44 54.33
N GLY A 257 -12.42 -1.37 53.63
CA GLY A 257 -12.45 0.01 54.09
C GLY A 257 -11.14 0.80 53.88
N GLY A 258 -10.21 0.30 53.06
CA GLY A 258 -9.00 1.01 52.62
C GLY A 258 -9.33 2.06 51.55
N SER A 259 -8.73 3.25 51.66
CA SER A 259 -8.95 4.34 50.68
C SER A 259 -8.03 4.18 49.48
N LEU A 260 -8.60 4.14 48.29
CA LEU A 260 -7.91 4.15 46.99
C LEU A 260 -8.03 5.55 46.38
N THR A 261 -7.02 5.98 45.61
CA THR A 261 -6.99 7.28 44.95
C THR A 261 -6.54 7.10 43.51
N ALA A 262 -7.36 7.54 42.56
CA ALA A 262 -7.08 7.45 41.14
C ALA A 262 -6.38 8.70 40.63
N THR A 263 -5.39 8.49 39.77
CA THR A 263 -4.57 9.54 39.13
C THR A 263 -4.98 9.65 37.67
N SER A 264 -5.38 10.84 37.23
CA SER A 264 -5.72 11.12 35.84
C SER A 264 -4.46 11.21 34.96
N ALA A 265 -4.43 10.47 33.86
CA ALA A 265 -3.45 10.59 32.79
C ALA A 265 -4.16 10.99 31.48
N GLN A 266 -3.45 11.66 30.58
CA GLN A 266 -3.96 11.98 29.26
C GLN A 266 -3.30 11.04 28.25
N LEU A 267 -4.07 10.09 27.72
CA LEU A 267 -3.63 9.17 26.67
C LEU A 267 -3.98 9.74 25.30
N ARG A 268 -3.09 9.53 24.33
CA ARG A 268 -3.35 9.86 22.93
C ARG A 268 -4.08 8.69 22.29
N PHE A 269 -5.25 8.96 21.72
CA PHE A 269 -5.97 8.05 20.86
C PHE A 269 -5.45 8.18 19.40
N THR A 270 -5.28 7.05 18.69
CA THR A 270 -4.89 6.99 17.27
C THR A 270 -5.63 5.82 16.62
N PRO A 271 -6.75 6.05 15.91
CA PRO A 271 -7.44 4.98 15.21
C PRO A 271 -6.53 4.37 14.14
N SER A 272 -6.56 3.04 14.02
CA SER A 272 -5.83 2.28 13.00
C SER A 272 -6.73 1.98 11.82
N ASP A 273 -6.93 2.96 10.94
CA ASP A 273 -7.64 2.72 9.66
C ASP A 273 -6.94 1.58 8.88
N PHE A 274 -7.69 0.58 8.43
CA PHE A 274 -7.17 -0.48 7.57
C PHE A 274 -7.90 -0.54 6.23
N VAL A 275 -7.21 -1.02 5.21
CA VAL A 275 -7.76 -1.22 3.86
C VAL A 275 -7.93 -2.70 3.58
N ARG A 276 -9.07 -3.07 3.00
CA ARG A 276 -9.36 -4.45 2.59
C ARG A 276 -10.25 -4.50 1.34
N PRO A 277 -10.42 -5.67 0.70
CA PRO A 277 -11.48 -5.88 -0.29
C PRO A 277 -12.85 -5.66 0.35
N ILE A 278 -13.82 -5.15 -0.42
CA ILE A 278 -15.20 -5.00 0.07
C ILE A 278 -15.71 -6.34 0.60
N ARG A 279 -16.11 -6.38 1.87
CA ARG A 279 -16.79 -7.52 2.48
C ARG A 279 -18.30 -7.42 2.25
N LEU A 280 -18.94 -8.52 1.91
CA LEU A 280 -20.38 -8.63 1.79
C LEU A 280 -20.92 -9.50 2.91
N ASP A 281 -21.95 -8.99 3.57
CA ASP A 281 -22.83 -9.70 4.48
C ASP A 281 -24.26 -9.78 3.88
N PRO A 282 -25.15 -10.61 4.46
CA PRO A 282 -26.51 -10.78 3.96
C PRO A 282 -27.40 -9.52 3.98
N SER A 283 -27.00 -8.46 4.67
CA SER A 283 -27.71 -7.18 4.75
C SER A 283 -27.19 -6.13 3.75
N ARG A 284 -25.99 -6.33 3.18
CA ARG A 284 -25.35 -5.37 2.29
C ARG A 284 -25.83 -5.47 0.84
N ASN A 285 -26.62 -4.49 0.40
CA ASN A 285 -27.08 -4.38 -0.98
C ASN A 285 -25.99 -3.81 -1.91
N ILE A 286 -25.44 -4.66 -2.79
CA ILE A 286 -24.36 -4.31 -3.73
C ILE A 286 -24.81 -3.26 -4.76
N SER A 287 -26.08 -3.29 -5.18
CA SER A 287 -26.63 -2.33 -6.16
C SER A 287 -26.57 -0.91 -5.59
N LEU A 288 -27.06 -0.75 -4.36
CA LEU A 288 -27.05 0.52 -3.63
C LEU A 288 -25.62 0.98 -3.35
N LEU A 289 -24.77 0.10 -2.81
CA LEU A 289 -23.34 0.36 -2.57
C LEU A 289 -22.64 0.92 -3.81
N THR A 290 -22.96 0.40 -5.00
CA THR A 290 -22.33 0.85 -6.24
C THR A 290 -22.79 2.24 -6.65
N VAL A 291 -24.07 2.56 -6.48
CA VAL A 291 -24.62 3.89 -6.78
C VAL A 291 -24.07 4.93 -5.79
N ASP A 292 -24.04 4.61 -4.50
CA ASP A 292 -23.53 5.52 -3.47
C ASP A 292 -22.06 5.87 -3.72
N ARG A 293 -21.22 4.88 -4.05
CA ARG A 293 -19.81 5.11 -4.44
C ARG A 293 -19.65 5.92 -5.73
N PHE A 294 -20.60 5.82 -6.66
CA PHE A 294 -20.60 6.69 -7.85
C PHE A 294 -20.93 8.14 -7.47
N LEU A 295 -21.93 8.35 -6.61
CA LEU A 295 -22.36 9.68 -6.16
C LEU A 295 -21.30 10.37 -5.28
N SER A 296 -20.56 9.62 -4.47
CA SER A 296 -19.42 10.12 -3.69
C SER A 296 -18.19 10.45 -4.54
N GLY A 297 -18.28 10.27 -5.87
CA GLY A 297 -17.20 10.55 -6.81
C GLY A 297 -16.08 9.51 -6.79
N GLU A 298 -16.26 8.35 -6.15
CA GLU A 298 -15.23 7.30 -6.11
C GLU A 298 -15.05 6.59 -7.46
N PHE A 299 -16.07 6.68 -8.31
CA PHE A 299 -16.00 6.25 -9.70
C PHE A 299 -15.93 7.45 -10.65
N SER A 300 -15.33 7.25 -11.82
CA SER A 300 -15.29 8.28 -12.88
C SER A 300 -16.71 8.62 -13.36
N ASN A 301 -16.85 9.55 -14.31
CA ASN A 301 -18.11 10.11 -14.81
C ASN A 301 -19.03 9.11 -15.56
N VAL A 302 -18.89 7.80 -15.36
CA VAL A 302 -19.71 6.76 -15.99
C VAL A 302 -20.66 6.19 -14.94
N ASP A 303 -21.93 6.56 -15.05
CA ASP A 303 -23.02 6.04 -14.22
C ASP A 303 -23.11 4.50 -14.30
N PRO A 304 -23.01 3.76 -13.18
CA PRO A 304 -23.06 2.31 -13.18
C PRO A 304 -24.44 1.72 -13.53
N THR A 305 -25.49 2.55 -13.58
CA THR A 305 -26.88 2.17 -13.87
C THR A 305 -27.34 2.50 -15.30
N ASP A 306 -26.56 3.27 -16.06
CA ASP A 306 -26.97 3.72 -17.39
C ASP A 306 -27.00 2.58 -18.45
N SER A 307 -27.98 2.68 -19.35
CA SER A 307 -28.25 1.77 -20.45
C SER A 307 -27.40 2.03 -21.70
N GLN A 308 -26.82 3.23 -21.85
CA GLN A 308 -25.94 3.56 -22.97
C GLN A 308 -24.61 2.80 -22.83
N ALA A 309 -23.95 2.54 -23.95
CA ALA A 309 -22.69 1.77 -23.95
C ALA A 309 -21.68 2.40 -22.97
N TRP A 310 -21.04 1.58 -22.15
CA TRP A 310 -19.93 1.96 -21.27
C TRP A 310 -18.99 2.91 -22.01
N GLY A 311 -18.74 4.10 -21.47
CA GLY A 311 -17.96 5.17 -22.12
C GLY A 311 -18.73 6.16 -23.02
N ALA A 312 -20.03 6.36 -22.79
CA ALA A 312 -20.76 7.52 -23.28
C ALA A 312 -20.47 8.72 -22.37
N ASN A 313 -20.02 9.85 -22.94
CA ASN A 313 -19.85 11.11 -22.20
C ASN A 313 -21.24 11.67 -21.87
N LEU A 314 -21.82 11.24 -20.76
CA LEU A 314 -23.01 11.86 -20.20
C LEU A 314 -22.73 12.18 -18.74
N THR A 315 -22.33 13.43 -18.51
CA THR A 315 -22.52 14.12 -17.24
C THR A 315 -24.02 14.20 -16.98
N GLY A 316 -24.47 13.61 -15.87
CA GLY A 316 -25.82 13.79 -15.34
C GLY A 316 -26.92 13.10 -16.14
N THR A 317 -27.18 11.82 -15.83
CA THR A 317 -28.52 11.27 -16.01
C THR A 317 -29.29 11.40 -14.70
N ALA A 318 -30.22 12.35 -14.72
CA ALA A 318 -31.10 12.79 -13.64
C ALA A 318 -31.66 11.67 -12.75
N HIS A 319 -31.30 11.74 -11.46
CA HIS A 319 -32.16 11.28 -10.36
C HIS A 319 -33.43 12.15 -10.24
N GLU A 320 -33.49 13.28 -10.97
CA GLU A 320 -34.65 14.15 -11.07
C GLU A 320 -35.76 13.55 -11.98
N GLY A 321 -36.91 13.25 -11.38
CA GLY A 321 -38.15 12.82 -12.05
C GLY A 321 -38.35 11.30 -12.16
N SER A 322 -39.57 10.84 -12.46
CA SER A 322 -40.02 9.43 -12.30
C SER A 322 -39.55 8.38 -13.34
N SER A 323 -38.44 8.60 -14.04
CA SER A 323 -37.98 7.64 -15.08
C SER A 323 -36.46 7.52 -15.27
N GLY A 324 -35.66 7.92 -14.27
CA GLY A 324 -34.20 7.80 -14.25
C GLY A 324 -33.71 6.34 -14.24
N HIS A 325 -32.45 6.11 -14.61
CA HIS A 325 -31.82 4.79 -14.55
C HIS A 325 -31.36 4.43 -13.13
N GLY A 326 -30.93 5.43 -12.33
CA GLY A 326 -30.49 5.27 -10.95
C GLY A 326 -31.58 4.93 -9.93
N GLN A 327 -32.86 5.24 -10.23
CA GLN A 327 -34.03 5.01 -9.37
C GLN A 327 -34.43 3.55 -9.12
N VAL A 328 -33.53 2.61 -9.44
CA VAL A 328 -33.72 1.18 -9.14
C VAL A 328 -32.71 0.72 -8.09
N ALA A 329 -31.87 1.61 -7.60
CA ALA A 329 -30.76 1.32 -6.70
C ALA A 329 -30.41 2.56 -5.86
N ASP A 330 -31.37 3.47 -5.66
CA ASP A 330 -31.24 4.70 -4.90
C ASP A 330 -31.78 4.56 -3.46
N GLY A 331 -32.06 3.34 -3.00
CA GLY A 331 -32.38 3.05 -1.60
C GLY A 331 -33.74 3.59 -1.14
N ASP A 332 -34.51 4.21 -2.04
CA ASP A 332 -35.80 4.81 -1.76
C ASP A 332 -36.91 4.00 -2.44
N ILE A 333 -37.69 3.28 -1.63
CA ILE A 333 -38.81 2.48 -2.14
C ILE A 333 -39.97 3.31 -2.72
N PHE A 334 -39.98 4.63 -2.50
CA PHE A 334 -41.00 5.55 -3.01
C PHE A 334 -40.61 6.19 -4.34
N THR A 335 -39.34 6.25 -4.68
CA THR A 335 -38.91 6.48 -6.07
C THR A 335 -39.02 5.17 -6.85
N ALA A 336 -39.15 5.28 -8.18
CA ALA A 336 -39.19 4.10 -9.03
C ALA A 336 -38.91 4.47 -10.48
N ARG A 337 -38.23 3.57 -11.17
CA ARG A 337 -38.15 3.59 -12.62
C ARG A 337 -39.49 3.15 -13.22
N ALA A 338 -40.19 4.08 -13.86
CA ALA A 338 -41.41 3.79 -14.62
C ALA A 338 -41.14 3.76 -16.13
N VAL A 339 -41.54 2.66 -16.80
CA VAL A 339 -41.39 2.52 -18.26
C VAL A 339 -42.72 2.18 -18.92
N SER A 340 -43.26 3.14 -19.69
CA SER A 340 -44.27 2.86 -20.72
C SER A 340 -43.55 2.49 -22.02
N GLN A 341 -43.81 1.30 -22.56
CA GLN A 341 -42.92 0.68 -23.55
C GLN A 341 -42.68 1.52 -24.83
N ARG A 342 -41.45 2.06 -24.95
CA ARG A 342 -40.75 2.31 -26.23
C ARG A 342 -39.57 1.35 -26.33
N SER A 343 -39.27 0.83 -27.53
CA SER A 343 -38.26 -0.24 -27.75
C SER A 343 -36.86 0.03 -27.17
N SER A 344 -36.47 1.29 -26.95
CA SER A 344 -35.16 1.68 -26.44
C SER A 344 -35.03 1.66 -24.91
N SER A 345 -36.13 1.63 -24.14
CA SER A 345 -36.13 1.82 -22.68
C SER A 345 -36.54 0.57 -21.87
N ARG A 346 -36.67 -0.58 -22.53
CA ARG A 346 -37.18 -1.84 -21.94
C ARG A 346 -36.21 -2.57 -20.99
N TYR A 347 -34.98 -2.09 -20.84
CA TYR A 347 -33.94 -2.73 -20.05
C TYR A 347 -33.18 -1.69 -19.23
N PHE A 348 -32.55 -2.14 -18.15
CA PHE A 348 -31.54 -1.40 -17.40
C PHE A 348 -30.44 -2.38 -16.97
N ARG A 349 -29.31 -1.84 -16.53
CA ARG A 349 -28.15 -2.62 -16.09
C ARG A 349 -27.69 -2.07 -14.76
N VAL A 350 -27.07 -2.92 -13.95
CA VAL A 350 -26.28 -2.49 -12.80
C VAL A 350 -24.90 -3.09 -12.98
N HIS A 351 -23.88 -2.24 -13.08
CA HIS A 351 -22.48 -2.61 -13.11
C HIS A 351 -21.91 -2.48 -11.70
N PHE A 352 -21.59 -3.60 -11.04
CA PHE A 352 -21.03 -3.60 -9.68
C PHE A 352 -19.56 -3.16 -9.61
N LEU A 353 -18.95 -2.98 -10.79
CA LEU A 353 -17.55 -2.61 -11.01
C LEU A 353 -16.54 -3.67 -10.55
N ALA A 354 -16.78 -4.41 -9.48
CA ALA A 354 -16.02 -5.59 -9.06
C ALA A 354 -16.76 -6.90 -9.37
N LEU A 355 -16.07 -8.03 -9.23
CA LEU A 355 -16.67 -9.36 -9.28
C LEU A 355 -17.08 -9.81 -7.87
N TYR A 356 -18.35 -10.13 -7.71
CA TYR A 356 -18.92 -10.64 -6.46
C TYR A 356 -19.59 -11.99 -6.68
N TRP A 357 -19.65 -12.80 -5.63
CA TRP A 357 -20.60 -13.91 -5.54
C TRP A 357 -21.99 -13.37 -5.26
N LEU A 358 -22.99 -13.83 -6.00
CA LEU A 358 -24.38 -13.44 -5.79
C LEU A 358 -25.19 -14.61 -5.25
N ASP A 359 -25.95 -14.32 -4.19
CA ASP A 359 -26.84 -15.28 -3.53
C ASP A 359 -28.29 -14.87 -3.62
N LEU A 360 -28.57 -13.57 -3.73
CA LEU A 360 -29.94 -13.08 -3.70
C LEU A 360 -30.13 -11.89 -4.64
N ILE A 361 -31.15 -11.98 -5.49
CA ILE A 361 -31.69 -10.84 -6.22
C ILE A 361 -33.11 -10.58 -5.73
N ARG A 362 -33.36 -9.36 -5.25
CA ARG A 362 -34.70 -8.92 -4.84
C ARG A 362 -35.16 -7.73 -5.69
N MET A 363 -36.43 -7.77 -6.08
CA MET A 363 -37.10 -6.71 -6.82
C MET A 363 -38.27 -6.20 -6.00
N ARG A 364 -38.25 -4.92 -5.62
CA ARG A 364 -39.36 -4.28 -4.89
C ARG A 364 -40.10 -3.29 -5.79
N PRO A 365 -41.44 -3.33 -5.81
CA PRO A 365 -42.23 -2.29 -6.45
C PRO A 365 -42.36 -1.09 -5.53
N ARG A 366 -42.82 0.02 -6.09
CA ARG A 366 -43.31 1.13 -5.28
C ARG A 366 -44.50 0.68 -4.43
N PRO A 367 -44.55 0.97 -3.12
CA PRO A 367 -45.67 0.61 -2.26
C PRO A 367 -47.04 1.08 -2.77
N ASP A 368 -47.10 2.22 -3.47
CA ASP A 368 -48.34 2.79 -4.02
C ASP A 368 -48.85 2.07 -5.28
N PHE A 369 -47.97 1.39 -6.02
CA PHE A 369 -48.31 0.71 -7.27
C PHE A 369 -47.80 -0.75 -7.32
N PRO A 370 -48.19 -1.61 -6.36
CA PRO A 370 -47.72 -2.99 -6.28
C PRO A 370 -48.21 -3.87 -7.44
N ASP A 371 -49.20 -3.41 -8.20
CA ASP A 371 -49.75 -4.09 -9.39
C ASP A 371 -48.94 -3.83 -10.67
N ARG A 372 -48.00 -2.86 -10.65
CA ARG A 372 -47.14 -2.50 -11.78
C ARG A 372 -45.79 -3.20 -11.79
N THR A 373 -45.54 -4.17 -10.89
CA THR A 373 -44.33 -4.98 -10.91
C THR A 373 -44.18 -5.74 -12.23
N PRO A 374 -42.95 -5.88 -12.79
CA PRO A 374 -42.68 -6.72 -13.95
C PRO A 374 -43.32 -8.12 -13.88
N THR A 375 -44.13 -8.55 -14.86
CA THR A 375 -44.75 -9.90 -14.89
C THR A 375 -44.12 -10.83 -15.92
N SER A 376 -43.32 -10.29 -16.84
CA SER A 376 -42.61 -11.05 -17.87
C SER A 376 -41.27 -10.37 -18.10
N PHE A 377 -40.18 -11.02 -17.74
CA PHE A 377 -38.82 -10.47 -17.78
C PHE A 377 -37.77 -11.59 -17.77
N ASP A 378 -36.53 -11.22 -18.04
CA ASP A 378 -35.35 -12.06 -17.89
C ASP A 378 -34.20 -11.24 -17.30
N ILE A 379 -33.32 -11.88 -16.52
CA ILE A 379 -32.12 -11.27 -15.97
C ILE A 379 -30.90 -12.01 -16.50
N TRP A 380 -30.02 -11.26 -17.12
CA TRP A 380 -28.80 -11.75 -17.73
C TRP A 380 -27.61 -11.23 -16.94
N TYR A 381 -26.54 -12.01 -16.88
CA TYR A 381 -25.32 -11.60 -16.21
C TYR A 381 -24.10 -11.66 -17.12
N ALA A 382 -23.07 -10.91 -16.73
CA ALA A 382 -21.71 -11.07 -17.19
C ALA A 382 -20.79 -11.08 -15.97
N GLY A 383 -19.89 -12.05 -15.93
CA GLY A 383 -18.83 -12.19 -14.93
C GLY A 383 -17.49 -12.26 -15.64
N ASP A 384 -16.75 -13.33 -15.41
CA ASP A 384 -15.37 -13.53 -15.85
C ASP A 384 -15.21 -14.57 -16.98
N LYS A 385 -16.31 -15.12 -17.52
CA LYS A 385 -16.23 -16.13 -18.59
C LYS A 385 -15.71 -15.51 -19.87
N SER A 386 -14.88 -16.25 -20.61
CA SER A 386 -14.38 -15.84 -21.93
C SER A 386 -15.49 -15.49 -22.93
N THR A 387 -16.67 -16.13 -22.82
CA THR A 387 -17.86 -15.85 -23.63
C THR A 387 -18.52 -14.51 -23.34
N HIS A 388 -18.29 -13.95 -22.14
CA HIS A 388 -18.78 -12.64 -21.72
C HIS A 388 -17.95 -11.49 -22.30
N PHE A 389 -16.81 -11.76 -22.94
CA PHE A 389 -15.99 -10.73 -23.57
C PHE A 389 -16.11 -10.77 -25.09
N GLN A 390 -16.25 -9.60 -25.72
CA GLN A 390 -16.20 -9.44 -27.17
C GLN A 390 -15.21 -8.35 -27.57
N SER A 391 -14.16 -8.76 -28.26
CA SER A 391 -13.17 -7.86 -28.87
C SER A 391 -13.55 -7.55 -30.33
N THR A 392 -13.63 -6.27 -30.68
CA THR A 392 -13.87 -5.79 -32.05
C THR A 392 -12.74 -4.86 -32.46
N SER A 393 -12.17 -5.05 -33.65
CA SER A 393 -11.20 -4.11 -34.21
C SER A 393 -11.91 -2.97 -34.94
N VAL A 394 -11.68 -1.74 -34.50
CA VAL A 394 -12.17 -0.52 -35.15
C VAL A 394 -10.97 0.40 -35.37
N VAL A 395 -10.61 0.69 -36.62
CA VAL A 395 -9.52 1.61 -36.99
C VAL A 395 -8.21 1.30 -36.23
N ASP A 396 -7.73 0.06 -36.33
CA ASP A 396 -6.48 -0.42 -35.70
C ASP A 396 -6.50 -0.44 -34.15
N GLU A 397 -7.66 -0.18 -33.53
CA GLU A 397 -7.89 -0.30 -32.09
C GLU A 397 -8.72 -1.57 -31.79
N VAL A 398 -8.28 -2.40 -30.84
CA VAL A 398 -9.08 -3.51 -30.32
C VAL A 398 -9.91 -3.00 -29.15
N ARG A 399 -11.23 -2.97 -29.32
CA ARG A 399 -12.19 -2.64 -28.26
C ARG A 399 -12.79 -3.91 -27.71
N THR A 400 -12.61 -4.17 -26.41
CA THR A 400 -13.19 -5.31 -25.73
C THR A 400 -14.32 -4.85 -24.83
N ARG A 401 -15.54 -5.27 -25.13
CA ARG A 401 -16.71 -4.99 -24.27
C ARG A 401 -17.18 -6.25 -23.58
N MET A 402 -17.73 -6.08 -22.38
CA MET A 402 -18.49 -7.13 -21.72
C MET A 402 -19.88 -7.26 -22.33
N LEU A 403 -20.40 -8.48 -22.37
CA LEU A 403 -21.70 -8.82 -22.91
C LEU A 403 -22.43 -9.72 -21.90
N THR A 404 -23.59 -9.27 -21.45
CA THR A 404 -24.53 -10.08 -20.67
C THR A 404 -25.18 -11.10 -21.60
N ARG A 405 -24.66 -12.33 -21.57
CA ARG A 405 -25.03 -13.41 -22.52
C ARG A 405 -25.62 -14.64 -21.88
N ASP A 406 -25.36 -14.86 -20.60
CA ASP A 406 -25.88 -16.00 -19.87
C ASP A 406 -27.04 -15.52 -18.97
N PRO A 407 -28.18 -16.22 -18.94
CA PRO A 407 -29.25 -15.88 -18.02
C PRO A 407 -28.85 -16.31 -16.59
N ILE A 408 -29.01 -15.41 -15.62
CA ILE A 408 -28.96 -15.77 -14.19
C ILE A 408 -30.38 -16.08 -13.69
N VAL A 409 -31.37 -15.30 -14.13
CA VAL A 409 -32.79 -15.62 -14.01
C VAL A 409 -33.33 -15.81 -15.43
N PRO A 410 -33.59 -17.06 -15.87
CA PRO A 410 -34.21 -17.34 -17.16
C PRO A 410 -35.55 -16.62 -17.30
N ARG A 411 -36.08 -16.54 -18.52
CA ARG A 411 -37.35 -15.83 -18.78
C ARG A 411 -38.47 -16.31 -17.87
N GLN A 412 -38.96 -15.38 -17.05
CA GLN A 412 -40.09 -15.55 -16.16
C GLN A 412 -41.38 -15.09 -16.85
N THR A 413 -42.48 -15.73 -16.53
CA THR A 413 -43.84 -15.30 -16.91
C THR A 413 -44.75 -15.59 -15.74
N ASP A 414 -44.88 -14.60 -14.86
CA ASP A 414 -45.49 -14.76 -13.55
C ASP A 414 -47.01 -14.79 -13.65
N GLN A 415 -47.59 -15.94 -13.31
CA GLN A 415 -49.04 -16.13 -13.23
C GLN A 415 -49.62 -15.66 -11.89
N LEU A 416 -48.84 -15.71 -10.81
CA LEU A 416 -49.26 -15.40 -9.43
C LEU A 416 -49.07 -13.93 -9.03
N ARG A 417 -48.30 -13.16 -9.83
CA ARG A 417 -48.03 -11.72 -9.64
C ARG A 417 -47.66 -11.31 -8.18
N PRO A 418 -46.67 -11.96 -7.54
CA PRO A 418 -46.18 -11.45 -6.27
C PRO A 418 -45.63 -10.03 -6.47
N PRO A 419 -46.01 -9.05 -5.61
CA PRO A 419 -45.52 -7.69 -5.72
C PRO A 419 -44.00 -7.59 -5.57
N VAL A 420 -43.45 -8.22 -4.53
CA VAL A 420 -42.01 -8.38 -4.32
C VAL A 420 -41.56 -9.70 -4.92
N LYS A 421 -40.45 -9.69 -5.65
CA LYS A 421 -39.85 -10.91 -6.21
C LYS A 421 -38.51 -11.16 -5.58
N GLU A 422 -38.27 -12.41 -5.23
CA GLU A 422 -37.05 -12.85 -4.59
C GLU A 422 -36.51 -14.09 -5.30
N TYR A 423 -35.23 -14.05 -5.65
CA TYR A 423 -34.52 -15.16 -6.29
C TYR A 423 -33.26 -15.46 -5.50
N ARG A 424 -33.23 -16.64 -4.85
CA ARG A 424 -32.09 -17.13 -4.07
C ARG A 424 -31.28 -18.14 -4.88
N PHE A 425 -29.97 -18.06 -4.73
CA PHE A 425 -28.95 -18.93 -5.32
C PHE A 425 -28.16 -19.58 -4.17
N GLY A 426 -27.81 -20.86 -4.28
CA GLY A 426 -27.01 -21.60 -3.30
C GLY A 426 -27.76 -22.52 -2.35
N GLU A 427 -29.10 -22.42 -2.24
CA GLU A 427 -29.86 -23.29 -1.33
C GLU A 427 -30.00 -24.76 -1.81
N ASP A 428 -29.84 -25.02 -3.12
CA ASP A 428 -29.88 -26.36 -3.74
C ASP A 428 -28.93 -26.45 -4.97
N GLU A 429 -28.45 -27.66 -5.32
CA GLU A 429 -27.54 -27.91 -6.49
C GLU A 429 -28.08 -27.38 -7.84
N GLU A 430 -29.38 -27.10 -7.94
CA GLU A 430 -30.04 -26.64 -9.16
C GLU A 430 -29.72 -25.17 -9.51
N ASN A 431 -29.39 -24.33 -8.52
CA ASN A 431 -29.10 -22.90 -8.69
C ASN A 431 -27.87 -22.47 -7.87
N PRO A 432 -26.63 -22.79 -8.28
CA PRO A 432 -25.44 -22.43 -7.52
C PRO A 432 -25.19 -20.90 -7.47
N PRO A 433 -24.47 -20.39 -6.44
CA PRO A 433 -24.02 -19.01 -6.41
C PRO A 433 -23.28 -18.65 -7.70
N THR A 434 -23.45 -17.43 -8.17
CA THR A 434 -22.96 -17.02 -9.50
C THR A 434 -22.07 -15.79 -9.40
N LYS A 435 -20.84 -15.89 -9.90
CA LYS A 435 -19.92 -14.75 -10.04
C LYS A 435 -20.44 -13.76 -11.08
N ALA A 436 -20.75 -12.54 -10.66
CA ALA A 436 -21.28 -11.50 -11.54
C ALA A 436 -20.61 -10.14 -11.30
N ARG A 437 -20.41 -9.42 -12.40
CA ARG A 437 -19.96 -8.01 -12.43
C ARG A 437 -21.04 -7.08 -12.99
N ILE A 438 -21.92 -7.63 -13.82
CA ILE A 438 -23.01 -6.91 -14.46
C ILE A 438 -24.28 -7.75 -14.33
N LEU A 439 -25.35 -7.12 -13.86
CA LEU A 439 -26.71 -7.61 -14.03
C LEU A 439 -27.44 -6.76 -15.06
N ASN A 440 -28.15 -7.40 -15.98
CA ASN A 440 -28.96 -6.75 -16.99
C ASN A 440 -30.38 -7.29 -16.93
N PHE A 441 -31.28 -6.46 -16.43
CA PHE A 441 -32.71 -6.72 -16.42
C PHE A 441 -33.31 -6.35 -17.79
N ALA A 442 -34.12 -7.23 -18.36
CA ALA A 442 -34.85 -6.96 -19.59
C ALA A 442 -36.34 -7.30 -19.42
N SER A 443 -37.20 -6.30 -19.64
CA SER A 443 -38.64 -6.48 -19.64
C SER A 443 -39.10 -7.16 -20.94
N GLN A 444 -39.92 -8.20 -20.77
CA GLN A 444 -40.58 -8.96 -21.82
C GLN A 444 -42.11 -8.78 -21.76
N MET A 445 -42.59 -7.70 -21.12
CA MET A 445 -44.00 -7.35 -21.14
C MET A 445 -44.49 -7.01 -22.56
N PRO A 446 -45.79 -7.16 -22.86
CA PRO A 446 -46.38 -6.68 -24.11
C PRO A 446 -46.37 -5.14 -24.25
N GLU A 447 -46.31 -4.66 -25.50
CA GLU A 447 -46.37 -3.23 -25.84
C GLU A 447 -47.65 -2.57 -25.30
N GLY A 448 -47.49 -1.39 -24.69
CA GLY A 448 -48.56 -0.64 -24.04
C GLY A 448 -48.84 -1.01 -22.57
N GLN A 449 -48.16 -2.01 -22.01
CA GLN A 449 -48.16 -2.24 -20.56
C GLN A 449 -47.03 -1.45 -19.89
N THR A 450 -47.36 -0.78 -18.79
CA THR A 450 -46.37 -0.08 -17.95
C THR A 450 -45.89 -1.02 -16.86
N TRP A 451 -44.59 -0.98 -16.58
CA TRP A 451 -44.03 -1.58 -15.37
C TRP A 451 -43.25 -0.54 -14.60
N GLU A 452 -43.19 -0.75 -13.28
CA GLU A 452 -42.46 0.07 -12.33
C GLU A 452 -41.62 -0.81 -11.43
N LEU A 453 -40.41 -0.35 -11.11
CA LEU A 453 -39.49 -0.98 -10.18
C LEU A 453 -38.88 0.09 -9.30
N ALA A 454 -39.07 -0.03 -7.98
CA ALA A 454 -38.50 0.87 -6.99
C ALA A 454 -37.07 0.43 -6.66
N GLU A 455 -36.88 -0.84 -6.31
CA GLU A 455 -35.55 -1.36 -5.99
C GLU A 455 -35.21 -2.64 -6.74
N PHE A 456 -33.97 -2.72 -7.19
CA PHE A 456 -33.29 -3.86 -7.78
C PHE A 456 -32.08 -4.20 -6.92
N GLU A 457 -32.33 -4.95 -5.87
CA GLU A 457 -31.36 -5.28 -4.83
C GLU A 457 -30.59 -6.55 -5.24
N ALA A 458 -29.27 -6.52 -5.09
CA ALA A 458 -28.41 -7.67 -5.27
C ALA A 458 -27.56 -7.86 -4.02
N TYR A 459 -27.55 -9.08 -3.49
CA TYR A 459 -26.81 -9.46 -2.30
C TYR A 459 -25.91 -10.65 -2.61
N GLY A 460 -24.85 -10.75 -1.82
CA GLY A 460 -23.85 -11.78 -1.91
C GLY A 460 -23.19 -12.01 -0.56
N HIS A 461 -22.17 -12.84 -0.55
CA HIS A 461 -21.32 -13.08 0.60
C HIS A 461 -19.85 -12.95 0.21
N GLY A 462 -19.01 -12.93 1.22
CA GLY A 462 -17.57 -13.01 1.04
C GLY A 462 -16.93 -11.68 0.70
N TYR A 463 -15.88 -11.73 -0.11
CA TYR A 463 -15.10 -10.57 -0.48
C TYR A 463 -15.18 -10.28 -1.98
N ALA A 464 -14.99 -9.01 -2.35
CA ALA A 464 -14.75 -8.64 -3.74
C ALA A 464 -13.56 -9.43 -4.30
N LEU A 465 -13.79 -10.20 -5.38
CA LEU A 465 -12.80 -11.16 -5.87
C LEU A 465 -11.65 -10.53 -6.69
N ASP A 466 -11.79 -9.27 -7.07
CA ASP A 466 -10.75 -8.52 -7.79
C ASP A 466 -10.63 -7.09 -7.27
N ALA A 467 -10.09 -6.96 -6.07
CA ALA A 467 -9.80 -5.68 -5.45
C ALA A 467 -8.32 -5.28 -5.61
N SER A 468 -8.08 -3.99 -5.79
CA SER A 468 -6.73 -3.45 -5.84
C SER A 468 -6.67 -2.02 -5.31
N TYR A 469 -5.51 -1.63 -4.80
CA TYR A 469 -5.23 -0.27 -4.37
C TYR A 469 -3.85 0.14 -4.86
N VAL A 470 -3.73 1.35 -5.39
CA VAL A 470 -2.44 1.93 -5.75
C VAL A 470 -2.30 3.20 -4.93
N THR A 471 -1.16 3.36 -4.26
CA THR A 471 -0.90 4.59 -3.52
C THR A 471 -0.77 5.76 -4.48
N GLU A 472 -0.91 6.97 -3.98
CA GLU A 472 -0.53 8.15 -4.75
C GLU A 472 0.98 8.15 -4.98
N ILE A 473 1.44 9.04 -5.87
CA ILE A 473 2.88 9.26 -6.04
C ILE A 473 3.38 9.98 -4.78
N ILE A 474 4.24 9.30 -4.02
CA ILE A 474 4.84 9.82 -2.79
C ILE A 474 6.19 10.44 -3.14
N ASP A 475 6.31 11.75 -2.92
CA ASP A 475 7.52 12.54 -2.98
C ASP A 475 8.23 12.51 -1.63
N VAL A 476 9.23 11.64 -1.48
CA VAL A 476 10.00 11.49 -0.23
C VAL A 476 11.23 12.39 -0.17
N GLY A 477 11.50 13.13 -1.24
CA GLY A 477 12.68 14.00 -1.34
C GLY A 477 12.55 15.33 -0.63
N THR A 478 11.37 15.67 -0.13
CA THR A 478 11.10 16.89 0.63
C THR A 478 11.34 16.68 2.13
N ALA A 479 11.49 17.78 2.88
CA ALA A 479 11.77 17.72 4.33
C ALA A 479 10.71 16.91 5.12
N ARG A 480 9.47 16.89 4.62
CA ARG A 480 8.44 15.92 4.98
C ARG A 480 7.95 15.28 3.68
N PRO A 481 7.78 13.95 3.60
CA PRO A 481 7.16 13.33 2.45
C PRO A 481 5.82 13.99 2.11
N ARG A 482 5.53 14.13 0.82
CA ARG A 482 4.27 14.68 0.30
C ARG A 482 3.69 13.70 -0.71
N PHE A 483 2.39 13.67 -0.85
CA PHE A 483 1.69 12.87 -1.85
C PHE A 483 0.64 13.73 -2.54
N ARG A 484 0.23 13.34 -3.75
CA ARG A 484 -0.69 14.12 -4.58
C ARG A 484 -2.14 13.85 -4.20
N ARG A 485 -2.91 14.90 -3.92
CA ARG A 485 -4.36 14.83 -3.69
C ARG A 485 -5.08 15.96 -4.41
N TYR A 486 -6.33 15.71 -4.78
CA TYR A 486 -7.20 16.67 -5.46
C TYR A 486 -8.53 16.78 -4.74
N PHE A 487 -8.88 17.99 -4.30
CA PHE A 487 -10.11 18.33 -3.59
C PHE A 487 -10.80 19.50 -4.25
N ASP A 488 -12.08 19.65 -3.96
CA ASP A 488 -12.79 20.88 -4.26
C ASP A 488 -12.16 22.05 -3.50
N LEU A 489 -12.03 23.20 -4.15
CA LEU A 489 -11.50 24.41 -3.52
C LEU A 489 -12.56 25.10 -2.65
N GLU A 490 -13.85 24.89 -2.95
CA GLU A 490 -14.97 25.41 -2.19
C GLU A 490 -15.32 24.48 -1.01
N ASP A 491 -15.06 23.18 -1.17
CA ASP A 491 -15.22 22.14 -0.15
C ASP A 491 -13.95 21.26 -0.06
N PRO A 492 -12.99 21.64 0.81
CA PRO A 492 -11.71 20.94 0.93
C PRO A 492 -11.80 19.47 1.35
N GLU A 493 -12.96 18.99 1.80
CA GLU A 493 -13.18 17.61 2.22
C GLU A 493 -13.71 16.75 1.07
N ARG A 494 -14.28 17.36 0.03
CA ARG A 494 -14.81 16.67 -1.14
C ARG A 494 -13.72 16.31 -2.16
N PRO A 495 -13.43 15.02 -2.39
CA PRO A 495 -12.48 14.61 -3.42
C PRO A 495 -13.06 14.83 -4.83
N ILE A 496 -12.21 15.22 -5.78
CA ILE A 496 -12.61 15.37 -7.18
C ILE A 496 -11.61 14.70 -8.12
N ALA A 497 -12.10 14.14 -9.23
CA ALA A 497 -11.24 13.55 -10.23
C ALA A 497 -10.46 14.64 -11.00
N LEU A 498 -9.18 14.40 -11.30
CA LEU A 498 -8.35 15.39 -11.98
C LEU A 498 -8.96 15.89 -13.32
N GLU A 499 -9.67 15.04 -14.05
CA GLU A 499 -10.34 15.40 -15.32
C GLU A 499 -11.50 16.39 -15.16
N THR A 500 -12.03 16.57 -13.95
CA THR A 500 -13.09 17.57 -13.68
C THR A 500 -12.52 18.96 -13.42
N ILE A 501 -11.22 19.06 -13.10
CA ILE A 501 -10.53 20.35 -12.91
C ILE A 501 -10.27 20.98 -14.28
N GLN A 502 -11.16 21.90 -14.67
CA GLN A 502 -11.10 22.58 -15.96
C GLN A 502 -10.84 24.07 -15.80
N THR A 503 -10.17 24.63 -16.81
CA THR A 503 -10.07 26.09 -16.96
C THR A 503 -11.42 26.58 -17.46
N LEU A 504 -12.12 27.35 -16.64
CA LEU A 504 -13.43 27.92 -16.91
C LEU A 504 -13.39 29.40 -16.57
N ASP A 505 -14.10 30.20 -17.36
CA ASP A 505 -14.39 31.60 -17.02
C ASP A 505 -15.51 31.58 -15.97
N ASP A 506 -15.13 31.38 -14.71
CA ASP A 506 -16.06 31.18 -13.60
C ASP A 506 -16.82 32.48 -13.29
N ASN A 507 -16.26 33.63 -13.67
CA ASN A 507 -16.84 34.95 -13.41
C ASN A 507 -17.58 35.57 -14.62
N ASP A 508 -17.58 34.88 -15.78
CA ASP A 508 -18.23 35.26 -17.05
C ASP A 508 -17.79 36.66 -17.56
N ASP A 509 -16.51 37.02 -17.39
CA ASP A 509 -15.95 38.31 -17.84
C ASP A 509 -15.32 38.27 -19.25
N ASP A 510 -15.51 37.17 -19.98
CA ASP A 510 -14.92 36.84 -21.28
C ASP A 510 -13.38 36.75 -21.24
N THR A 511 -12.78 36.64 -20.05
CA THR A 511 -11.34 36.46 -19.84
C THR A 511 -11.05 35.30 -18.88
N ILE A 512 -9.80 34.84 -18.89
CA ILE A 512 -9.34 33.79 -17.96
C ILE A 512 -8.22 34.40 -17.13
N SER A 513 -8.50 34.60 -15.85
CA SER A 513 -7.53 35.02 -14.84
C SER A 513 -6.63 33.86 -14.39
N ASP A 514 -5.53 34.15 -13.71
CA ASP A 514 -4.61 33.12 -13.22
C ASP A 514 -5.29 32.15 -12.23
N ASP A 515 -6.29 32.61 -11.45
CA ASP A 515 -7.02 31.79 -10.47
C ASP A 515 -8.07 30.86 -11.12
N GLU A 516 -8.50 31.19 -12.35
CA GLU A 516 -9.39 30.37 -13.18
C GLU A 516 -8.64 29.28 -13.96
N LEU A 517 -7.31 29.39 -14.06
CA LEU A 517 -6.48 28.36 -14.67
C LEU A 517 -6.46 27.11 -13.82
N ALA A 518 -6.83 25.99 -14.42
CA ALA A 518 -6.80 24.72 -13.72
C ALA A 518 -5.38 24.25 -13.37
N SER A 519 -4.34 24.72 -14.07
CA SER A 519 -2.94 24.54 -13.64
C SER A 519 -2.64 25.24 -12.32
N THR A 520 -3.17 26.45 -12.10
CA THR A 520 -3.06 27.17 -10.82
C THR A 520 -3.88 26.48 -9.72
N LYS A 521 -5.13 26.06 -10.01
CA LYS A 521 -5.98 25.32 -9.08
C LYS A 521 -5.33 24.00 -8.62
N VAL A 522 -4.57 23.33 -9.50
CA VAL A 522 -3.79 22.14 -9.15
C VAL A 522 -2.53 22.48 -8.37
N ALA A 523 -1.79 23.51 -8.78
CA ALA A 523 -0.54 23.89 -8.14
C ALA A 523 -0.73 24.37 -6.69
N SER A 524 -1.89 24.95 -6.37
CA SER A 524 -2.25 25.32 -4.99
C SER A 524 -2.42 24.09 -4.08
N GLN A 525 -2.79 22.94 -4.63
CA GLN A 525 -2.99 21.69 -3.89
C GLN A 525 -1.74 20.79 -3.90
N PHE A 526 -0.99 20.77 -5.00
CA PHE A 526 0.30 20.08 -5.10
C PHE A 526 1.25 20.79 -6.06
N ASP A 527 2.30 21.43 -5.52
CA ASP A 527 3.36 22.07 -6.30
C ASP A 527 4.35 21.03 -6.88
N PRO A 528 4.35 20.80 -8.21
CA PRO A 528 5.27 19.86 -8.86
C PRO A 528 6.73 20.38 -8.90
N ASP A 529 6.96 21.68 -8.76
CA ASP A 529 8.28 22.33 -8.86
C ASP A 529 8.97 22.48 -7.50
N ALA A 530 8.32 22.04 -6.43
CA ALA A 530 8.89 22.06 -5.09
C ALA A 530 10.24 21.33 -5.03
N SER A 531 11.20 21.99 -4.37
CA SER A 531 12.57 21.49 -4.21
C SER A 531 12.59 20.20 -3.38
N GLY A 532 13.24 19.15 -3.90
CA GLY A 532 13.48 17.92 -3.16
C GLY A 532 14.70 17.18 -3.70
N THR A 533 15.24 16.29 -2.88
CA THR A 533 16.46 15.54 -3.16
C THR A 533 16.18 14.06 -3.39
N PRO A 534 17.00 13.37 -4.19
CA PRO A 534 16.94 11.91 -4.27
C PRO A 534 17.25 11.25 -2.92
N VAL A 535 16.81 10.00 -2.75
CA VAL A 535 17.00 9.22 -1.52
C VAL A 535 17.68 7.87 -1.77
N THR A 536 18.13 7.26 -0.68
CA THR A 536 18.49 5.84 -0.57
C THR A 536 17.34 5.08 0.06
N TRP A 537 16.90 4.00 -0.57
CA TRP A 537 15.83 3.13 -0.07
C TRP A 537 16.36 2.09 0.92
N GLY A 538 15.62 1.87 2.00
CA GLY A 538 15.89 0.83 2.98
C GLY A 538 14.96 -0.36 2.82
N ARG A 539 14.28 -0.74 3.91
CA ARG A 539 13.35 -1.88 3.93
C ARG A 539 11.91 -1.40 3.81
N VAL A 540 11.04 -2.32 3.44
CA VAL A 540 9.58 -2.18 3.49
C VAL A 540 9.00 -3.30 4.33
N ARG A 541 8.00 -2.98 5.14
CA ARG A 541 7.33 -3.89 6.07
C ARG A 541 5.88 -3.46 6.24
N TRP A 542 5.01 -4.32 6.73
CA TRP A 542 3.60 -3.98 6.88
C TRP A 542 2.92 -4.72 8.03
N HIS A 543 1.85 -4.13 8.52
CA HIS A 543 0.93 -4.73 9.47
C HIS A 543 -0.42 -4.97 8.80
N GLY A 544 -1.07 -6.07 9.12
CA GLY A 544 -2.31 -6.52 8.51
C GLY A 544 -2.69 -7.92 8.95
N THR A 545 -3.94 -8.31 8.72
CA THR A 545 -4.48 -9.62 9.11
C THR A 545 -5.00 -10.40 7.91
N VAL A 546 -4.98 -11.73 8.02
CA VAL A 546 -5.47 -12.65 6.99
C VAL A 546 -6.63 -13.42 7.60
N GLU A 547 -7.78 -13.37 6.95
CA GLU A 547 -8.98 -14.15 7.28
C GLU A 547 -9.12 -15.31 6.29
N GLY A 548 -9.28 -16.53 6.80
CA GLY A 548 -9.37 -17.76 6.00
C GLY A 548 -8.01 -18.32 5.54
N GLU A 549 -8.04 -19.38 4.72
CA GLU A 549 -6.81 -20.11 4.32
C GLU A 549 -6.25 -19.70 2.94
N ASP A 550 -7.07 -19.10 2.07
CA ASP A 550 -6.74 -18.86 0.64
C ASP A 550 -6.58 -17.37 0.27
N ALA A 551 -6.52 -16.47 1.26
CA ALA A 551 -6.37 -15.04 1.01
C ALA A 551 -4.89 -14.62 0.97
N ASP A 552 -4.56 -13.74 0.02
CA ASP A 552 -3.21 -13.20 -0.18
C ASP A 552 -3.25 -11.74 -0.61
N LEU A 553 -2.17 -11.01 -0.38
CA LEU A 553 -1.99 -9.64 -0.82
C LEU A 553 -0.66 -9.50 -1.56
N GLN A 554 -0.76 -9.28 -2.87
CA GLN A 554 0.42 -9.05 -3.71
C GLN A 554 0.83 -7.59 -3.66
N ILE A 555 1.96 -7.32 -3.01
CA ILE A 555 2.52 -5.96 -2.91
C ILE A 555 3.60 -5.77 -3.97
N ARG A 556 3.46 -4.73 -4.79
CA ARG A 556 4.48 -4.31 -5.76
C ARG A 556 4.90 -2.88 -5.49
N VAL A 557 6.15 -2.58 -5.83
CA VAL A 557 6.72 -1.24 -5.67
C VAL A 557 7.38 -0.78 -6.96
N ARG A 558 7.35 0.53 -7.20
CA ARG A 558 8.16 1.20 -8.22
C ARG A 558 8.63 2.55 -7.71
N SER A 559 9.71 3.06 -8.29
CA SER A 559 10.20 4.41 -7.98
C SER A 559 10.60 5.17 -9.23
N GLY A 560 10.67 6.49 -9.11
CA GLY A 560 11.00 7.36 -10.22
C GLY A 560 11.78 8.62 -9.85
N THR A 561 12.26 9.28 -10.89
CA THR A 561 12.99 10.55 -10.84
C THR A 561 12.19 11.72 -11.41
N SER A 562 10.97 11.45 -11.91
CA SER A 562 10.03 12.43 -12.44
C SER A 562 8.62 12.12 -11.93
N LEU A 563 7.77 13.14 -11.86
CA LEU A 563 6.36 13.01 -11.49
C LEU A 563 5.48 12.38 -12.58
N ASN A 564 5.99 12.25 -13.81
CA ASN A 564 5.28 11.67 -14.94
C ASN A 564 5.60 10.18 -15.10
N THR A 565 4.60 9.30 -14.92
CA THR A 565 4.75 7.84 -15.09
C THR A 565 4.58 7.38 -16.54
N HIS A 566 3.99 8.24 -17.40
CA HIS A 566 3.76 7.98 -18.82
C HIS A 566 4.25 9.15 -19.68
N ILE A 567 4.52 8.86 -20.94
CA ILE A 567 4.77 9.87 -21.97
C ILE A 567 3.41 10.23 -22.56
N PHE A 568 2.95 11.45 -22.32
CA PHE A 568 1.63 11.88 -22.79
C PHE A 568 1.67 12.22 -24.28
N GLU A 569 0.73 11.66 -25.03
CA GLU A 569 0.68 11.76 -26.49
C GLU A 569 -0.72 12.12 -26.98
N ARG A 570 -0.78 12.92 -28.06
CA ARG A 570 -2.00 13.23 -28.80
C ARG A 570 -2.03 12.57 -30.17
N VAL A 571 -3.23 12.23 -30.63
CA VAL A 571 -3.49 11.77 -31.98
C VAL A 571 -3.46 12.96 -32.94
N VAL A 572 -2.55 12.93 -33.92
CA VAL A 572 -2.40 13.97 -34.97
C VAL A 572 -2.87 13.51 -36.35
N GLY A 573 -3.10 12.21 -36.51
CA GLY A 573 -3.60 11.60 -37.72
C GLY A 573 -3.88 10.11 -37.50
N ARG A 574 -4.39 9.42 -38.51
CA ARG A 574 -4.70 7.98 -38.41
C ARG A 574 -3.42 7.19 -38.11
N GLY A 575 -3.35 6.60 -36.91
CA GLY A 575 -2.18 5.86 -36.43
C GLY A 575 -0.93 6.71 -36.18
N VAL A 576 -1.07 8.04 -36.19
CA VAL A 576 0.05 8.97 -35.94
C VAL A 576 -0.22 9.71 -34.64
N VAL A 577 0.69 9.53 -33.68
CA VAL A 577 0.69 10.19 -32.38
C VAL A 577 1.85 11.17 -32.29
N SER A 578 1.72 12.16 -31.41
CA SER A 578 2.72 13.17 -31.13
C SER A 578 2.77 13.44 -29.63
N PRO A 579 3.95 13.37 -28.99
CA PRO A 579 4.13 13.80 -27.60
C PRO A 579 4.28 15.33 -27.46
N PHE A 580 4.13 16.06 -28.57
CA PHE A 580 4.26 17.51 -28.61
C PHE A 580 2.91 18.21 -28.82
N SER A 581 2.75 19.33 -28.14
CA SER A 581 1.61 20.23 -28.22
C SER A 581 1.42 20.76 -29.65
N GLY A 582 0.17 20.97 -30.05
CA GLY A 582 -0.18 21.57 -31.35
C GLY A 582 -0.73 22.97 -31.21
N PRO A 583 -1.14 23.61 -32.32
CA PRO A 583 -2.02 24.76 -32.24
C PRO A 583 -3.37 24.33 -31.61
N SER A 584 -3.81 25.06 -30.58
CA SER A 584 -5.04 24.78 -29.82
C SER A 584 -5.95 26.00 -29.74
N ILE A 585 -7.17 25.78 -29.25
CA ILE A 585 -8.25 26.77 -29.07
C ILE A 585 -8.41 27.17 -27.59
N VAL A 586 -7.80 26.45 -26.64
CA VAL A 586 -7.91 26.69 -25.18
C VAL A 586 -6.83 27.67 -24.67
N ALA A 587 -7.16 28.49 -23.68
CA ALA A 587 -6.33 29.58 -23.16
C ALA A 587 -5.03 29.13 -22.46
N ASP A 588 -5.02 27.99 -21.75
CA ASP A 588 -3.85 27.45 -21.01
C ASP A 588 -3.02 26.46 -21.84
N TRP A 589 -3.04 26.60 -23.17
CA TRP A 589 -2.36 25.66 -24.04
C TRP A 589 -0.85 25.96 -24.11
N PRO A 590 0.03 24.98 -23.85
CA PRO A 590 1.47 25.22 -23.87
C PRO A 590 1.95 25.54 -25.30
N THR A 591 3.05 26.28 -25.41
CA THR A 591 3.56 26.77 -26.70
C THR A 591 3.66 25.63 -27.73
N PRO A 592 3.10 25.75 -28.95
CA PRO A 592 3.13 24.68 -29.92
C PRO A 592 4.55 24.12 -30.14
N GLY A 593 4.70 22.81 -29.99
CA GLY A 593 6.00 22.13 -30.05
C GLY A 593 6.65 21.86 -28.68
N THR A 594 6.08 22.34 -27.57
CA THR A 594 6.44 21.87 -26.23
C THR A 594 5.97 20.43 -26.01
N ARG A 595 6.55 19.73 -25.04
CA ARG A 595 6.03 18.43 -24.61
C ARG A 595 4.64 18.60 -24.01
N ILE A 596 3.80 17.60 -24.22
CA ILE A 596 2.49 17.51 -23.57
C ILE A 596 2.74 16.98 -22.16
N GLU A 597 2.38 17.79 -21.17
CA GLU A 597 2.31 17.37 -19.77
C GLU A 597 0.94 16.75 -19.48
N LEU A 598 0.82 16.02 -18.37
CA LEU A 598 -0.44 15.39 -17.96
C LEU A 598 -1.62 16.35 -18.05
N PHE A 599 -1.49 17.54 -17.48
CA PHE A 599 -2.61 18.46 -17.32
C PHE A 599 -3.11 18.96 -18.69
N SER A 600 -2.19 19.29 -19.60
CA SER A 600 -2.56 19.61 -20.99
C SER A 600 -3.12 18.38 -21.73
N TRP A 601 -2.72 17.16 -21.36
CA TRP A 601 -3.23 15.93 -21.94
C TRP A 601 -4.65 15.60 -21.48
N THR A 602 -5.00 15.82 -20.21
CA THR A 602 -6.36 15.57 -19.70
C THR A 602 -7.38 16.49 -20.37
N GLN A 603 -6.99 17.74 -20.67
CA GLN A 603 -7.79 18.73 -21.40
C GLN A 603 -7.94 18.46 -22.92
N LEU A 604 -7.25 17.46 -23.49
CA LEU A 604 -7.44 17.10 -24.89
C LEU A 604 -8.85 16.55 -25.13
N SER A 605 -9.47 16.97 -26.23
CA SER A 605 -10.71 16.33 -26.71
C SER A 605 -10.51 14.83 -26.91
N GLY A 606 -11.55 14.03 -26.66
CA GLY A 606 -11.48 12.56 -26.81
C GLY A 606 -11.07 12.06 -28.21
N LEU A 607 -11.14 12.91 -29.24
CA LEU A 607 -10.65 12.62 -30.60
C LEU A 607 -9.14 12.82 -30.77
N GLN A 608 -8.55 13.71 -29.97
CA GLN A 608 -7.12 14.02 -30.01
C GLN A 608 -6.37 13.35 -28.86
N ARG A 609 -7.04 12.95 -27.78
CA ARG A 609 -6.44 12.30 -26.62
C ARG A 609 -6.16 10.83 -26.92
N SER A 610 -4.90 10.41 -26.85
CA SER A 610 -4.58 8.98 -26.88
C SER A 610 -5.11 8.32 -25.62
N ALA A 611 -5.65 7.10 -25.69
CA ALA A 611 -6.10 6.37 -24.49
C ALA A 611 -4.91 6.06 -23.56
N LEU A 612 -5.14 6.09 -22.24
CA LEU A 612 -4.08 5.87 -21.23
C LEU A 612 -3.33 4.55 -21.46
N ARG A 613 -4.05 3.46 -21.74
CA ARG A 613 -3.48 2.13 -22.03
C ARG A 613 -2.49 2.11 -23.21
N ASN A 614 -2.61 3.07 -24.12
CA ASN A 614 -1.78 3.19 -25.31
C ASN A 614 -0.59 4.13 -25.10
N LEU A 615 -0.57 4.90 -23.99
CA LEU A 615 0.54 5.78 -23.70
C LEU A 615 1.80 4.96 -23.41
N PRO A 616 2.95 5.33 -23.99
CA PRO A 616 4.22 4.75 -23.59
C PRO A 616 4.48 5.00 -22.10
N LYS A 617 4.98 3.99 -21.39
CA LYS A 617 5.46 4.17 -20.01
C LYS A 617 6.71 5.06 -20.04
N ASN A 618 6.80 6.03 -19.13
CA ASN A 618 8.00 6.85 -18.97
C ASN A 618 9.05 6.08 -18.16
N GLN A 619 9.73 5.14 -18.81
CA GLN A 619 10.69 4.26 -18.14
C GLN A 619 12.02 4.97 -17.91
N VAL A 620 12.74 4.61 -16.84
CA VAL A 620 14.16 4.99 -16.69
C VAL A 620 14.96 4.27 -17.79
N THR A 621 15.12 4.92 -18.95
CA THR A 621 15.96 4.46 -20.05
C THR A 621 16.82 5.60 -20.58
N ASP A 622 17.95 5.24 -21.19
CA ASP A 622 18.85 6.13 -21.92
C ASP A 622 18.34 6.46 -23.34
N ARG A 623 17.22 5.88 -23.76
CA ARG A 623 16.80 5.84 -25.18
C ARG A 623 15.78 6.90 -25.56
N ASP A 624 15.00 7.38 -24.60
CA ASP A 624 13.81 8.18 -24.91
C ASP A 624 14.09 9.70 -24.89
N GLY A 625 15.30 10.10 -24.47
CA GLY A 625 15.74 11.50 -24.43
C GLY A 625 14.94 12.39 -23.46
N ILE A 626 14.18 11.77 -22.55
CA ILE A 626 13.37 12.42 -21.53
C ILE A 626 14.18 12.50 -20.23
N PRO A 627 14.27 13.67 -19.59
CA PRO A 627 14.82 13.77 -18.24
C PRO A 627 13.94 13.01 -17.24
N GLY A 628 14.45 11.88 -16.75
CA GLY A 628 13.83 11.09 -15.69
C GLY A 628 12.74 10.12 -16.16
N GLY A 629 12.35 9.22 -15.25
CA GLY A 629 11.42 8.13 -15.55
C GLY A 629 11.13 7.29 -14.31
N TRP A 630 10.44 6.17 -14.52
CA TRP A 630 10.02 5.22 -13.50
C TRP A 630 10.56 3.82 -13.79
N THR A 631 10.83 3.07 -12.73
CA THR A 631 11.07 1.63 -12.86
C THR A 631 9.77 0.93 -13.29
N PRO A 632 9.87 -0.25 -13.93
CA PRO A 632 8.77 -1.20 -13.92
C PRO A 632 8.35 -1.51 -12.47
N TRP A 633 7.12 -2.01 -12.31
CA TRP A 633 6.70 -2.63 -11.04
C TRP A 633 7.64 -3.79 -10.70
N SER A 634 7.98 -3.92 -9.43
CA SER A 634 8.72 -5.07 -8.91
C SER A 634 7.96 -6.39 -9.14
N ALA A 635 8.65 -7.50 -8.96
CA ALA A 635 7.96 -8.75 -8.66
C ALA A 635 7.10 -8.56 -7.39
N PRO A 636 5.94 -9.24 -7.29
CA PRO A 636 5.13 -9.18 -6.08
C PRO A 636 5.93 -9.73 -4.90
N PHE A 637 5.87 -9.03 -3.79
CA PHE A 637 6.32 -9.53 -2.50
C PHE A 637 5.25 -10.46 -1.93
N ASP A 638 5.69 -11.50 -1.23
CA ASP A 638 4.82 -12.38 -0.45
C ASP A 638 4.37 -11.64 0.81
N PHE A 639 3.06 -11.67 1.11
CA PHE A 639 2.51 -10.94 2.25
C PHE A 639 3.12 -11.37 3.59
N LEU A 640 3.42 -12.66 3.78
CA LEU A 640 3.94 -13.18 5.03
C LEU A 640 5.41 -12.80 5.25
N GLU A 641 6.19 -12.61 4.18
CA GLU A 641 7.62 -12.27 4.27
C GLU A 641 7.86 -10.85 4.82
N GLY A 642 6.97 -9.90 4.50
CA GLY A 642 7.07 -8.51 4.96
C GLY A 642 6.18 -8.16 6.16
N ARG A 643 5.33 -9.08 6.62
CA ARG A 643 4.43 -8.89 7.76
C ARG A 643 5.22 -8.77 9.07
N ILE A 644 4.98 -7.72 9.83
CA ILE A 644 5.49 -7.53 11.19
C ILE A 644 4.41 -7.85 12.23
N GLN A 645 4.83 -8.25 13.42
CA GLN A 645 3.94 -8.44 14.57
C GLN A 645 3.93 -7.18 15.44
N ASP A 646 2.88 -6.99 16.25
CA ASP A 646 2.77 -5.85 17.15
C ASP A 646 4.00 -5.69 18.06
N GLY A 647 4.46 -4.45 18.16
CA GLY A 647 5.66 -4.09 18.94
C GLY A 647 7.00 -4.49 18.30
N GLN A 648 7.02 -5.06 17.09
CA GLN A 648 8.26 -5.31 16.34
C GLN A 648 8.58 -4.16 15.38
N SER A 649 9.72 -3.49 15.61
CA SER A 649 10.25 -2.43 14.74
C SER A 649 11.39 -2.91 13.82
N GLY A 650 11.73 -4.20 13.87
CA GLY A 650 12.74 -4.84 13.01
C GLY A 650 12.11 -5.88 12.09
N GLY A 651 12.62 -6.00 10.87
CA GLY A 651 12.10 -6.96 9.87
C GLY A 651 11.92 -6.31 8.49
N GLY A 652 11.11 -6.94 7.66
CA GLY A 652 10.76 -6.43 6.33
C GLY A 652 11.73 -6.81 5.22
N ILE A 653 11.33 -6.48 4.00
CA ILE A 653 11.98 -6.84 2.74
C ILE A 653 12.84 -5.66 2.29
N THR A 654 14.04 -5.92 1.78
CA THR A 654 14.87 -4.85 1.20
C THR A 654 14.25 -4.35 -0.10
N LEU A 655 14.01 -3.05 -0.22
CA LEU A 655 13.42 -2.46 -1.42
C LEU A 655 14.37 -2.66 -2.63
N PRO A 656 13.95 -3.37 -3.69
CA PRO A 656 14.79 -3.67 -4.85
C PRO A 656 14.77 -2.49 -5.86
N LEU A 657 14.95 -1.27 -5.35
CA LEU A 657 14.81 -0.04 -6.11
C LEU A 657 16.17 0.60 -6.40
N PRO A 658 16.36 1.26 -7.56
CA PRO A 658 17.58 2.00 -7.84
C PRO A 658 17.82 3.13 -6.82
N PRO A 659 19.08 3.44 -6.51
CA PRO A 659 19.40 4.60 -5.68
C PRO A 659 19.11 5.89 -6.45
N LEU A 660 19.01 7.00 -5.71
CA LEU A 660 18.83 8.34 -6.27
C LEU A 660 17.52 8.52 -7.03
N HIS A 661 16.48 7.81 -6.61
CA HIS A 661 15.10 8.13 -6.97
C HIS A 661 14.49 9.01 -5.88
N ARG A 662 13.43 9.75 -6.23
CA ARG A 662 12.75 10.70 -5.34
C ARG A 662 11.29 10.32 -5.09
N TYR A 663 10.67 9.69 -6.08
CA TYR A 663 9.26 9.32 -6.03
C TYR A 663 9.12 7.82 -5.85
N ILE A 664 8.13 7.39 -5.07
CA ILE A 664 7.79 5.98 -4.86
C ILE A 664 6.28 5.77 -4.95
N GLN A 665 5.88 4.56 -5.34
CA GLN A 665 4.48 4.15 -5.38
C GLN A 665 4.37 2.65 -5.09
N PHE A 666 3.32 2.27 -4.38
CA PHE A 666 2.97 0.88 -4.10
C PHE A 666 1.67 0.49 -4.82
N GLN A 667 1.58 -0.78 -5.21
CA GLN A 667 0.38 -1.42 -5.70
C GLN A 667 0.08 -2.63 -4.83
N PHE A 668 -1.15 -2.70 -4.36
CA PHE A 668 -1.76 -3.74 -3.55
C PHE A 668 -2.79 -4.45 -4.42
N ASP A 669 -2.53 -5.68 -4.84
CA ASP A 669 -3.52 -6.50 -5.53
C ASP A 669 -4.00 -7.58 -4.55
N PHE A 670 -5.26 -7.48 -4.12
CA PHE A 670 -5.83 -8.43 -3.17
C PHE A 670 -6.31 -9.68 -3.89
N VAL A 671 -6.00 -10.83 -3.32
CA VAL A 671 -6.45 -12.14 -3.77
C VAL A 671 -7.40 -12.67 -2.70
N SER A 672 -8.69 -12.64 -3.03
CA SER A 672 -9.76 -13.01 -2.09
C SER A 672 -10.51 -14.24 -2.57
N GLY A 673 -11.00 -15.01 -1.60
CA GLY A 673 -11.82 -16.19 -1.81
C GLY A 673 -13.30 -15.91 -1.57
N GLU A 674 -14.08 -16.99 -1.50
CA GLU A 674 -15.49 -16.96 -1.11
C GLU A 674 -15.65 -16.55 0.35
N ASP A 675 -14.82 -17.08 1.26
CA ASP A 675 -14.84 -16.77 2.69
C ASP A 675 -13.45 -16.33 3.22
N SER A 676 -12.61 -15.75 2.35
CA SER A 676 -11.24 -15.37 2.72
C SER A 676 -10.84 -13.99 2.20
N GLY A 677 -10.21 -13.19 3.06
CA GLY A 677 -9.81 -11.81 2.79
C GLY A 677 -8.53 -11.41 3.51
N VAL A 678 -7.91 -10.31 3.09
CA VAL A 678 -6.74 -9.71 3.76
C VAL A 678 -7.05 -8.26 4.08
N SER A 679 -6.79 -7.85 5.32
CA SER A 679 -6.72 -6.43 5.70
C SER A 679 -5.25 -5.99 5.80
N LEU A 680 -5.02 -4.74 5.46
CA LEU A 680 -3.73 -4.07 5.57
C LEU A 680 -3.92 -2.79 6.37
N ASP A 681 -3.29 -2.69 7.53
CA ASP A 681 -3.46 -1.55 8.44
C ASP A 681 -2.44 -0.46 8.13
N TYR A 682 -1.19 -0.85 7.85
CA TYR A 682 -0.23 0.07 7.27
C TYR A 682 0.90 -0.65 6.54
N LEU A 683 1.53 0.06 5.60
CA LEU A 683 2.82 -0.26 5.02
C LEU A 683 3.84 0.79 5.44
N GLU A 684 4.94 0.36 6.04
CA GLU A 684 6.06 1.20 6.46
C GLU A 684 7.27 0.96 5.56
N PHE A 685 7.97 2.02 5.17
CA PHE A 685 9.25 1.90 4.46
C PHE A 685 10.29 2.91 4.94
N ASP A 686 11.56 2.52 4.85
CA ASP A 686 12.69 3.33 5.26
C ASP A 686 13.35 4.03 4.07
N PHE A 687 13.80 5.27 4.29
CA PHE A 687 14.63 5.99 3.36
C PHE A 687 15.58 6.95 4.08
N ALA A 688 16.66 7.34 3.42
CA ALA A 688 17.61 8.32 3.95
C ALA A 688 18.19 9.17 2.83
N SER A 689 18.76 10.33 3.20
CA SER A 689 19.56 11.13 2.27
C SER A 689 20.75 10.30 1.76
N PRO A 690 21.11 10.34 0.48
CA PRO A 690 22.24 9.58 -0.04
C PRO A 690 23.56 10.14 0.53
N VAL A 691 24.48 9.24 0.88
CA VAL A 691 25.86 9.61 1.26
C VAL A 691 26.63 10.22 0.09
N VAL A 692 26.26 9.87 -1.15
CA VAL A 692 26.78 10.45 -2.40
C VAL A 692 25.63 10.80 -3.33
N SER A 693 25.35 12.10 -3.48
CA SER A 693 24.12 12.60 -4.12
C SER A 693 24.08 12.45 -5.65
N ARG A 694 25.23 12.27 -6.30
CA ARG A 694 25.32 12.06 -7.76
C ARG A 694 25.64 10.61 -8.15
N GLY A 695 25.77 9.74 -7.16
CA GLY A 695 25.89 8.31 -7.34
C GLY A 695 27.32 7.80 -7.53
N ILE A 696 27.40 6.48 -7.65
CA ILE A 696 28.62 5.73 -7.83
C ILE A 696 28.37 4.69 -8.90
N LEU A 697 29.17 4.73 -9.96
CA LEU A 697 29.16 3.69 -10.98
C LEU A 697 30.05 2.53 -10.52
N ALA A 698 29.66 1.31 -10.88
CA ALA A 698 30.35 0.09 -10.55
C ALA A 698 30.42 -0.83 -11.77
N GLU A 699 31.53 -1.53 -11.92
CA GLU A 699 31.71 -2.57 -12.92
C GLU A 699 32.65 -3.68 -12.42
N ILE A 700 32.53 -4.87 -13.00
CA ILE A 700 33.41 -6.01 -12.74
C ILE A 700 34.03 -6.52 -14.03
N PHE A 701 35.31 -6.88 -13.96
CA PHE A 701 36.06 -7.50 -15.04
C PHE A 701 37.02 -8.59 -14.52
N PRO A 702 37.24 -9.71 -15.23
CA PRO A 702 36.48 -10.16 -16.38
C PRO A 702 35.01 -10.42 -16.01
N ASP A 703 34.11 -10.12 -16.95
CA ASP A 703 32.67 -10.44 -16.83
C ASP A 703 32.38 -11.93 -17.10
N THR A 704 33.44 -12.74 -17.22
CA THR A 704 33.37 -14.18 -17.44
C THR A 704 34.30 -14.96 -16.54
N ALA A 705 33.84 -16.13 -16.09
CA ALA A 705 34.66 -17.13 -15.39
C ALA A 705 34.75 -18.41 -16.23
N SER A 706 35.89 -19.09 -16.14
CA SER A 706 36.14 -20.30 -16.95
C SER A 706 35.39 -21.54 -16.44
N VAL A 707 35.32 -21.73 -15.12
CA VAL A 707 34.78 -22.94 -14.47
C VAL A 707 34.08 -22.57 -13.15
N LEU A 708 32.97 -23.26 -12.84
CA LEU A 708 32.28 -23.15 -11.55
C LEU A 708 33.13 -23.71 -10.40
N GLY A 709 33.02 -23.11 -9.21
CA GLY A 709 33.69 -23.57 -7.97
C GLY A 709 35.19 -23.30 -7.91
N VAL A 710 35.84 -22.91 -9.01
CA VAL A 710 37.26 -22.55 -9.03
C VAL A 710 37.43 -21.07 -8.71
N PRO A 711 38.20 -20.69 -7.68
CA PRO A 711 38.49 -19.29 -7.39
C PRO A 711 39.07 -18.57 -8.61
N SER A 712 38.42 -17.50 -9.01
CA SER A 712 38.82 -16.65 -10.14
C SER A 712 39.08 -15.23 -9.62
N SER A 713 40.06 -14.54 -10.21
CA SER A 713 40.38 -13.16 -9.86
C SER A 713 39.57 -12.18 -10.70
N PHE A 714 39.07 -11.14 -10.05
CA PHE A 714 38.26 -10.08 -10.62
C PHE A 714 38.77 -8.72 -10.15
N ASP A 715 38.75 -7.74 -11.05
CA ASP A 715 38.83 -6.33 -10.76
C ASP A 715 37.41 -5.78 -10.66
N TYR A 716 37.04 -5.34 -9.47
CA TYR A 716 35.79 -4.62 -9.20
C TYR A 716 36.11 -3.14 -9.06
N VAL A 717 35.57 -2.30 -9.94
CA VAL A 717 35.89 -0.87 -9.99
C VAL A 717 34.69 -0.03 -9.60
N LEU A 718 34.93 0.99 -8.79
CA LEU A 718 33.95 2.00 -8.41
C LEU A 718 34.39 3.38 -8.88
N LYS A 719 33.47 4.16 -9.45
CA LYS A 719 33.67 5.55 -9.84
C LYS A 719 32.66 6.46 -9.13
N PRO A 720 33.06 7.07 -8.00
CA PRO A 720 32.19 8.00 -7.27
C PRO A 720 32.14 9.39 -7.93
N ASP A 721 30.94 10.00 -8.08
CA ASP A 721 30.79 11.46 -8.33
C ASP A 721 30.37 12.14 -7.04
N VAL A 722 31.35 12.45 -6.18
CA VAL A 722 31.09 13.07 -4.86
C VAL A 722 30.99 14.58 -5.00
N SER A 723 29.87 15.15 -4.55
CA SER A 723 29.68 16.60 -4.43
C SER A 723 30.41 17.15 -3.19
N THR A 724 30.80 18.42 -3.21
CA THR A 724 31.37 19.10 -2.04
C THR A 724 30.39 19.24 -0.86
N THR A 725 29.10 19.01 -1.12
CA THR A 725 28.02 19.00 -0.13
C THR A 725 27.75 17.61 0.43
N ASP A 726 28.33 16.56 -0.15
CA ASP A 726 28.11 15.18 0.28
C ASP A 726 28.91 14.89 1.55
N VAL A 727 28.34 14.09 2.44
CA VAL A 727 29.02 13.61 3.65
C VAL A 727 30.16 12.64 3.32
N GLY A 728 30.14 12.02 2.14
CA GLY A 728 31.10 11.00 1.73
C GLY A 728 30.83 9.65 2.41
N PHE A 729 31.70 8.69 2.15
CA PHE A 729 31.53 7.31 2.62
C PHE A 729 32.86 6.73 3.12
N ASN A 730 32.79 5.76 4.02
CA ASN A 730 33.98 5.09 4.56
C ASN A 730 33.83 3.57 4.63
N ARG A 731 32.68 3.05 4.20
CA ARG A 731 32.36 1.63 4.11
C ARG A 731 31.94 1.29 2.70
N ILE A 732 32.42 0.15 2.21
CA ILE A 732 32.05 -0.45 0.92
C ILE A 732 31.77 -1.93 1.18
N ASP A 733 30.57 -2.39 0.85
CA ASP A 733 30.19 -3.79 0.95
C ASP A 733 29.92 -4.33 -0.45
N ILE A 734 30.47 -5.50 -0.78
CA ILE A 734 30.26 -6.17 -2.08
C ILE A 734 29.67 -7.55 -1.80
N ALA A 735 28.51 -7.87 -2.38
CA ALA A 735 27.96 -9.22 -2.35
C ALA A 735 28.88 -10.18 -3.10
N VAL A 736 29.26 -11.26 -2.44
CA VAL A 736 30.17 -12.29 -2.96
C VAL A 736 29.52 -13.66 -2.83
N PRO A 737 29.80 -14.59 -3.76
CA PRO A 737 29.15 -15.92 -3.78
C PRO A 737 29.74 -16.92 -2.77
N SER A 738 30.79 -16.57 -2.03
CA SER A 738 31.56 -17.51 -1.22
C SER A 738 32.10 -16.86 0.05
N PRO A 739 32.15 -17.58 1.19
CA PRO A 739 32.88 -17.13 2.38
C PRO A 739 34.39 -17.05 2.13
N HIS A 740 34.90 -17.75 1.11
CA HIS A 740 36.31 -17.75 0.73
C HIS A 740 36.70 -16.60 -0.20
N ALA A 741 35.80 -15.65 -0.45
CA ALA A 741 36.16 -14.45 -1.18
C ALA A 741 37.25 -13.68 -0.44
N SER A 742 38.34 -13.36 -1.13
CA SER A 742 39.46 -12.58 -0.58
C SER A 742 39.64 -11.28 -1.34
N LEU A 743 39.99 -10.22 -0.62
CA LEU A 743 40.50 -8.98 -1.20
C LEU A 743 42.02 -9.03 -1.25
N ASP A 744 42.55 -8.99 -2.48
CA ASP A 744 43.98 -9.15 -2.78
C ASP A 744 44.70 -7.78 -2.80
N ALA A 745 44.03 -6.75 -3.33
CA ALA A 745 44.50 -5.37 -3.29
C ALA A 745 43.36 -4.35 -3.37
N LEU A 746 43.57 -3.19 -2.76
CA LEU A 746 42.76 -1.98 -2.95
C LEU A 746 43.68 -0.88 -3.48
N SER A 747 43.25 -0.19 -4.53
CA SER A 747 43.94 0.98 -5.07
C SER A 747 42.95 2.13 -5.31
N ILE A 748 43.39 3.37 -5.07
CA ILE A 748 42.63 4.58 -5.44
C ILE A 748 43.57 5.43 -6.29
N ASP A 749 43.14 5.81 -7.51
CA ASP A 749 43.97 6.58 -8.45
C ASP A 749 45.35 5.92 -8.70
N ASP A 750 45.35 4.62 -9.02
CA ASP A 750 46.54 3.76 -9.20
C ASP A 750 47.48 3.64 -7.96
N LEU A 751 47.19 4.33 -6.85
CA LEU A 751 47.93 4.19 -5.60
C LEU A 751 47.42 2.99 -4.82
N ARG A 752 48.27 1.99 -4.59
CA ARG A 752 47.94 0.82 -3.76
C ARG A 752 47.91 1.19 -2.27
N TRP A 753 46.83 0.83 -1.59
CA TRP A 753 46.63 1.09 -0.16
C TRP A 753 47.14 -0.08 0.70
N GLU A 754 47.51 0.21 1.95
CA GLU A 754 48.02 -0.76 2.92
C GLU A 754 46.87 -1.41 3.71
N ARG A 755 46.84 -2.75 3.76
CA ARG A 755 45.82 -3.50 4.52
C ARG A 755 46.20 -3.59 5.99
N ILE A 756 45.32 -3.12 6.87
CA ILE A 756 45.39 -3.30 8.32
C ILE A 756 44.98 -4.74 8.63
N GLN A 757 45.82 -5.44 9.39
CA GLN A 757 45.59 -6.81 9.84
C GLN A 757 45.22 -6.86 11.33
N PRO A 758 44.34 -7.78 11.77
CA PRO A 758 44.11 -8.04 13.18
C PRO A 758 45.42 -8.45 13.88
N VAL A 759 45.68 -7.90 15.08
CA VAL A 759 46.88 -8.23 15.85
C VAL A 759 46.52 -9.17 17.01
N PRO A 760 47.04 -10.42 17.03
CA PRO A 760 46.70 -11.39 18.06
C PRO A 760 47.28 -11.01 19.44
N PRO A 761 46.62 -11.35 20.55
CA PRO A 761 47.14 -11.18 21.90
C PRO A 761 48.49 -11.87 22.11
N SER A 762 49.34 -11.30 22.96
CA SER A 762 50.62 -11.92 23.31
C SER A 762 50.41 -13.19 24.15
N GLY A 763 51.18 -14.24 23.85
CA GLY A 763 51.18 -15.50 24.60
C GLY A 763 50.38 -16.65 23.97
N LEU A 764 49.75 -16.43 22.81
CA LEU A 764 49.20 -17.51 21.98
C LEU A 764 50.32 -18.30 21.28
N SER A 765 50.07 -19.58 21.03
CA SER A 765 50.93 -20.37 20.14
C SER A 765 50.78 -19.87 18.68
N ASP A 766 51.72 -20.21 17.80
CA ASP A 766 51.67 -19.75 16.41
C ASP A 766 50.39 -20.23 15.68
N SER A 767 49.88 -21.43 16.00
CA SER A 767 48.62 -21.96 15.45
C SER A 767 47.41 -21.19 16.01
N ASP A 768 47.36 -21.00 17.33
CA ASP A 768 46.23 -20.31 17.96
C ASP A 768 46.17 -18.84 17.53
N ALA A 769 47.32 -18.22 17.28
CA ALA A 769 47.42 -16.86 16.77
C ALA A 769 46.90 -16.75 15.33
N LEU A 770 47.18 -17.74 14.48
CA LEU A 770 46.65 -17.81 13.10
C LEU A 770 45.12 -17.98 13.12
N ASP A 771 44.60 -18.91 13.91
CA ASP A 771 43.16 -19.15 14.06
C ASP A 771 42.47 -17.90 14.64
N TRP A 772 43.10 -17.24 15.61
CA TRP A 772 42.59 -15.98 16.16
C TRP A 772 42.42 -14.91 15.08
N VAL A 773 43.41 -14.74 14.18
CA VAL A 773 43.34 -13.77 13.08
C VAL A 773 42.28 -14.15 12.06
N GLN A 774 42.21 -15.42 11.64
CA GLN A 774 41.23 -15.89 10.65
C GLN A 774 39.78 -15.68 11.14
N ASN A 775 39.53 -15.94 12.41
CA ASN A 775 38.22 -15.69 13.03
C ASN A 775 37.82 -14.20 12.98
N ARG A 776 38.77 -13.26 13.08
CA ARG A 776 38.46 -11.81 12.96
C ARG A 776 38.30 -11.35 11.52
N LEU A 777 38.96 -12.01 10.57
CA LEU A 777 38.82 -11.71 9.15
C LEU A 777 37.47 -12.18 8.56
N THR A 778 36.70 -12.93 9.33
CA THR A 778 35.35 -13.40 9.00
C THR A 778 34.25 -12.77 9.86
N ASP A 779 34.63 -11.85 10.77
CA ASP A 779 33.73 -11.21 11.73
C ASP A 779 33.65 -9.70 11.46
N VAL A 780 32.47 -9.24 11.04
CA VAL A 780 32.22 -7.82 10.77
C VAL A 780 32.36 -6.95 12.02
N ALA A 781 32.13 -7.49 13.21
CA ALA A 781 32.27 -6.74 14.45
C ALA A 781 33.70 -6.22 14.67
N TRP A 782 34.72 -6.96 14.23
CA TRP A 782 36.09 -6.45 14.24
C TRP A 782 36.23 -5.21 13.36
N LEU A 783 35.67 -5.24 12.15
CA LEU A 783 35.70 -4.11 11.22
C LEU A 783 34.97 -2.89 11.82
N ASP A 784 33.83 -3.11 12.47
CA ASP A 784 33.01 -2.06 13.07
C ASP A 784 33.74 -1.34 14.22
N THR A 785 34.50 -2.08 15.04
CA THR A 785 35.28 -1.49 16.15
C THR A 785 36.56 -0.76 15.72
N LEU A 786 37.04 -0.98 14.49
CA LEU A 786 38.29 -0.40 14.01
C LEU A 786 38.11 1.08 13.65
N THR A 787 39.08 1.95 13.94
CA THR A 787 39.15 3.29 13.34
C THR A 787 40.31 3.34 12.36
N VAL A 788 40.03 3.68 11.11
CA VAL A 788 41.06 3.82 10.07
C VAL A 788 41.55 5.27 10.04
N ALA A 789 42.86 5.47 10.26
CA ALA A 789 43.46 6.80 10.26
C ALA A 789 43.49 7.42 8.85
N ALA A 790 43.63 8.75 8.79
CA ALA A 790 43.82 9.44 7.52
C ALA A 790 45.15 9.00 6.86
N GLY A 791 45.07 8.45 5.65
CA GLY A 791 46.16 7.93 4.83
C GLY A 791 45.68 6.78 3.92
N PRO A 792 46.58 6.24 3.08
CA PRO A 792 46.28 5.14 2.17
C PRO A 792 46.24 3.79 2.91
N GLN A 793 45.33 3.64 3.87
CA GLN A 793 45.13 2.42 4.67
C GLN A 793 43.68 1.96 4.62
N PHE A 794 43.47 0.64 4.68
CA PHE A 794 42.13 0.04 4.69
C PHE A 794 42.09 -1.25 5.51
N ALA A 795 40.90 -1.67 5.91
CA ALA A 795 40.65 -3.00 6.47
C ALA A 795 39.54 -3.69 5.69
N ALA A 796 39.52 -5.02 5.70
CA ALA A 796 38.49 -5.78 4.99
C ALA A 796 38.25 -7.15 5.63
N VAL A 797 36.99 -7.58 5.61
CA VAL A 797 36.50 -8.87 6.12
C VAL A 797 35.48 -9.47 5.15
N THR A 798 35.37 -10.80 5.15
CA THR A 798 34.32 -11.51 4.40
C THR A 798 33.41 -12.20 5.40
N TYR A 799 32.16 -11.79 5.49
CA TYR A 799 31.20 -12.29 6.48
C TYR A 799 29.90 -12.74 5.82
N PHE A 800 29.08 -13.48 6.55
CA PHE A 800 27.72 -13.82 6.12
C PHE A 800 26.74 -12.80 6.68
N ASP A 801 26.04 -12.08 5.80
CA ASP A 801 24.94 -11.19 6.17
C ASP A 801 23.66 -12.02 6.23
N SER A 802 23.23 -12.35 7.45
CA SER A 802 22.00 -13.11 7.69
C SER A 802 20.75 -12.37 7.19
N ALA A 803 20.76 -11.04 7.18
CA ALA A 803 19.61 -10.24 6.80
C ALA A 803 19.43 -10.13 5.28
N ALA A 804 20.50 -10.39 4.51
CA ALA A 804 20.50 -10.49 3.06
C ALA A 804 20.71 -11.93 2.55
N ALA A 805 20.77 -12.92 3.46
CA ALA A 805 21.08 -14.32 3.20
C ALA A 805 22.24 -14.52 2.19
N SER A 806 23.31 -13.73 2.31
CA SER A 806 24.42 -13.73 1.36
C SER A 806 25.74 -13.34 2.00
N HIS A 807 26.86 -13.82 1.43
CA HIS A 807 28.18 -13.37 1.87
C HIS A 807 28.49 -11.98 1.33
N LYS A 808 29.13 -11.16 2.16
CA LYS A 808 29.59 -9.82 1.81
C LYS A 808 31.08 -9.68 2.10
N LEU A 809 31.80 -9.09 1.15
CA LEU A 809 33.15 -8.56 1.34
C LEU A 809 33.01 -7.10 1.77
N ALA A 810 33.22 -6.84 3.05
CA ALA A 810 33.20 -5.49 3.63
C ALA A 810 34.59 -4.88 3.64
N ILE A 811 34.67 -3.61 3.28
CA ILE A 811 35.90 -2.82 3.20
C ILE A 811 35.65 -1.53 3.98
N LYS A 812 36.64 -1.14 4.79
CA LYS A 812 36.62 0.08 5.60
C LYS A 812 37.85 0.93 5.33
N THR A 813 37.61 2.21 5.13
CA THR A 813 38.63 3.23 4.87
C THR A 813 38.44 4.41 5.82
N GLN A 814 39.28 5.44 5.68
CA GLN A 814 38.90 6.79 6.09
C GLN A 814 37.65 7.26 5.33
N THR A 815 36.97 8.30 5.81
CA THR A 815 35.89 8.94 5.05
C THR A 815 36.43 9.57 3.78
N LEU A 816 36.01 9.02 2.65
CA LEU A 816 36.34 9.50 1.31
C LEU A 816 35.32 10.56 0.89
N THR A 817 35.83 11.70 0.43
CA THR A 817 35.03 12.90 0.14
C THR A 817 35.33 13.44 -1.26
N ALA A 818 34.71 14.55 -1.63
CA ALA A 818 35.01 15.25 -2.88
C ALA A 818 36.50 15.68 -3.01
N ALA A 819 37.25 15.77 -1.91
CA ALA A 819 38.69 16.05 -1.95
C ALA A 819 39.50 14.86 -2.50
N ASP A 820 39.02 13.64 -2.27
CA ASP A 820 39.64 12.41 -2.78
C ASP A 820 39.28 12.19 -4.25
N PHE A 821 38.07 12.62 -4.65
CA PHE A 821 37.52 12.52 -6.01
C PHE A 821 37.21 13.90 -6.63
N PRO A 822 38.22 14.76 -6.86
CA PRO A 822 38.00 16.06 -7.48
C PRO A 822 37.43 15.94 -8.89
N ARG A 823 36.40 16.75 -9.18
CA ARG A 823 35.73 16.76 -10.49
C ARG A 823 36.71 16.95 -11.65
N GLY A 824 36.52 16.14 -12.69
CA GLY A 824 37.30 16.19 -13.93
C GLY A 824 38.65 15.46 -13.87
N GLN A 825 38.95 14.73 -12.78
CA GLN A 825 40.14 13.87 -12.69
C GLN A 825 39.83 12.37 -12.83
N ASP A 826 38.55 11.99 -12.96
CA ASP A 826 38.09 10.61 -13.20
C ASP A 826 38.75 9.55 -12.31
N ARG A 827 38.92 9.87 -11.02
CA ARG A 827 39.52 8.94 -10.06
C ARG A 827 38.59 7.78 -9.75
N GLU A 828 39.14 6.58 -9.82
CA GLU A 828 38.46 5.31 -9.58
C GLU A 828 39.03 4.60 -8.34
N ILE A 829 38.22 3.74 -7.74
CA ILE A 829 38.62 2.78 -6.71
C ILE A 829 38.67 1.41 -7.38
N GLN A 830 39.84 0.78 -7.41
CA GLN A 830 40.03 -0.57 -7.91
C GLN A 830 40.15 -1.56 -6.75
N ILE A 831 39.31 -2.58 -6.76
CA ILE A 831 39.26 -3.65 -5.77
C ILE A 831 39.58 -4.97 -6.48
N ALA A 832 40.80 -5.45 -6.32
CA ALA A 832 41.20 -6.76 -6.82
C ALA A 832 40.76 -7.83 -5.81
N LEU A 833 39.84 -8.70 -6.21
CA LEU A 833 39.28 -9.76 -5.37
C LEU A 833 39.38 -11.12 -6.06
N THR A 834 39.46 -12.19 -5.26
CA THR A 834 39.45 -13.57 -5.74
C THR A 834 38.33 -14.34 -5.08
N THR A 835 37.47 -15.00 -5.85
CA THR A 835 36.34 -15.78 -5.32
C THR A 835 35.85 -16.86 -6.31
N PRO A 836 35.38 -18.03 -5.85
CA PRO A 836 34.73 -19.02 -6.70
C PRO A 836 33.28 -18.62 -6.99
N VAL A 837 32.79 -18.89 -8.21
CA VAL A 837 31.38 -18.68 -8.60
C VAL A 837 30.65 -20.01 -8.74
N PHE A 838 29.41 -20.10 -8.23
CA PHE A 838 28.65 -21.36 -8.18
C PHE A 838 27.41 -21.39 -9.10
N ARG A 839 27.09 -20.26 -9.75
CA ARG A 839 25.96 -20.12 -10.69
C ARG A 839 26.45 -19.65 -12.07
N LEU A 840 25.71 -20.00 -13.12
CA LEU A 840 26.03 -19.56 -14.49
C LEU A 840 26.02 -18.04 -14.64
N LEU A 841 25.17 -17.36 -13.86
CA LEU A 841 25.12 -15.92 -13.78
C LEU A 841 25.18 -15.52 -12.30
N THR A 842 26.25 -14.84 -11.91
CA THR A 842 26.47 -14.38 -10.53
C THR A 842 26.57 -12.85 -10.52
N GLY A 843 25.78 -12.18 -9.68
CA GLY A 843 25.82 -10.73 -9.51
C GLY A 843 26.70 -10.31 -8.33
N PHE A 844 27.50 -9.27 -8.51
CA PHE A 844 28.35 -8.65 -7.49
C PHE A 844 27.79 -7.27 -7.16
N LYS A 845 26.62 -7.22 -6.52
CA LYS A 845 26.03 -5.93 -6.11
C LYS A 845 26.90 -5.30 -5.02
N SER A 846 27.03 -3.98 -5.01
CA SER A 846 27.75 -3.27 -3.94
C SER A 846 26.97 -2.12 -3.35
N TRP A 847 27.33 -1.78 -2.12
CA TRP A 847 26.75 -0.69 -1.36
C TRP A 847 27.85 0.12 -0.68
N ILE A 848 27.55 1.38 -0.42
CA ILE A 848 28.41 2.27 0.34
C ILE A 848 27.63 2.93 1.48
N TRP A 849 28.33 3.28 2.54
CA TRP A 849 27.75 3.98 3.68
C TRP A 849 28.82 4.67 4.52
N ASN A 850 28.37 5.50 5.45
CA ASN A 850 29.22 6.26 6.33
C ASN A 850 28.86 5.95 7.78
N GLU A 851 29.68 5.13 8.43
CA GLU A 851 29.43 4.70 9.82
C GLU A 851 29.57 5.84 10.85
N THR A 852 30.19 6.96 10.46
CA THR A 852 30.36 8.14 11.33
C THR A 852 29.22 9.14 11.18
N ALA A 853 28.41 9.01 10.13
CA ALA A 853 27.15 9.70 10.01
C ALA A 853 26.08 8.96 10.84
N SER A 854 25.03 9.66 11.27
CA SER A 854 23.83 9.07 11.90
C SER A 854 23.01 8.19 10.93
N GLN A 855 23.57 7.86 9.77
CA GLN A 855 22.91 7.20 8.67
C GLN A 855 23.18 5.70 8.70
N GLU A 856 22.15 4.91 8.99
CA GLU A 856 22.24 3.45 9.03
C GLU A 856 22.01 2.77 7.67
N LEU A 857 21.38 3.46 6.71
CA LEU A 857 21.03 2.87 5.42
C LEU A 857 22.20 2.82 4.43
N GLN A 858 22.41 1.63 3.87
CA GLN A 858 23.41 1.37 2.84
C GLN A 858 22.95 1.86 1.46
N GLN A 859 23.68 2.81 0.86
CA GLN A 859 23.39 3.30 -0.49
C GLN A 859 23.92 2.32 -1.55
N PRO A 860 23.06 1.71 -2.38
CA PRO A 860 23.54 0.83 -3.45
C PRO A 860 24.29 1.62 -4.52
N THR A 861 25.23 0.97 -5.19
CA THR A 861 25.91 1.50 -6.38
C THR A 861 25.13 1.15 -7.65
N GLN A 862 25.43 1.81 -8.76
CA GLN A 862 24.77 1.59 -10.05
C GLN A 862 25.73 0.93 -11.05
N PRO A 863 25.30 -0.06 -11.84
CA PRO A 863 26.13 -0.58 -12.94
C PRO A 863 26.33 0.49 -14.02
N GLY A 864 27.54 0.57 -14.56
CA GLY A 864 27.87 1.45 -15.69
C GLY A 864 29.38 1.51 -15.90
N ASN A 865 29.82 2.32 -16.86
CA ASN A 865 31.25 2.55 -17.12
C ASN A 865 31.90 3.28 -15.93
N ALA A 866 32.51 2.52 -15.03
CA ALA A 866 33.30 3.01 -13.92
C ALA A 866 34.77 3.22 -14.32
N SER A 867 35.28 2.51 -15.32
CA SER A 867 36.62 2.67 -15.87
C SER A 867 36.64 2.61 -17.39
N ASP A 868 37.14 3.67 -18.01
CA ASP A 868 37.39 3.69 -19.47
C ASP A 868 38.47 2.67 -19.91
N ARG A 869 39.11 1.99 -18.96
CA ARG A 869 40.16 0.98 -19.19
C ARG A 869 39.57 -0.43 -19.30
N LEU A 870 38.36 -0.64 -18.81
CA LEU A 870 37.69 -1.94 -18.82
C LEU A 870 36.64 -1.99 -19.93
N PRO A 871 36.46 -3.14 -20.59
CA PRO A 871 35.47 -3.29 -21.68
C PRO A 871 34.08 -3.71 -21.16
N SER A 872 33.79 -3.56 -19.87
CA SER A 872 32.58 -4.05 -19.19
C SER A 872 31.88 -2.90 -18.48
N ASP A 873 30.56 -2.81 -18.60
CA ASP A 873 29.72 -1.83 -17.87
C ASP A 873 28.78 -2.53 -16.87
N ALA A 874 29.10 -3.77 -16.50
CA ALA A 874 28.22 -4.64 -15.74
C ALA A 874 28.85 -5.09 -14.43
N VAL A 875 28.00 -5.43 -13.45
CA VAL A 875 28.39 -6.01 -12.14
C VAL A 875 28.00 -7.49 -12.03
N ARG A 876 28.13 -8.23 -13.14
CA ARG A 876 27.75 -9.64 -13.21
C ARG A 876 28.79 -10.46 -13.96
N VAL A 877 29.00 -11.68 -13.50
CA VAL A 877 29.93 -12.65 -14.09
C VAL A 877 29.16 -13.83 -14.66
N THR A 878 29.46 -14.18 -15.90
CA THR A 878 28.89 -15.33 -16.60
C THR A 878 29.89 -16.46 -16.72
N VAL A 879 29.47 -17.70 -16.50
CA VAL A 879 30.39 -18.86 -16.56
C VAL A 879 30.28 -19.56 -17.91
N GLN A 880 31.42 -19.78 -18.57
CA GLN A 880 31.46 -20.31 -19.94
C GLN A 880 31.25 -21.83 -20.05
N GLY A 881 31.33 -22.57 -18.94
CA GLY A 881 31.09 -24.02 -18.92
C GLY A 881 30.63 -24.53 -17.56
N ALA A 882 29.69 -25.49 -17.57
CA ALA A 882 29.26 -26.25 -16.41
C ALA A 882 29.36 -27.75 -16.74
N GLN A 883 30.19 -28.50 -16.01
CA GLN A 883 30.38 -29.94 -16.24
C GLN A 883 29.67 -30.82 -15.20
N SER A 884 29.28 -30.28 -14.04
CA SER A 884 28.58 -31.01 -12.98
C SER A 884 27.68 -30.08 -12.16
N THR A 885 26.69 -30.65 -11.45
CA THR A 885 25.85 -29.91 -10.46
C THR A 885 26.40 -30.07 -9.04
N ILE A 886 27.23 -31.09 -8.81
CA ILE A 886 27.84 -31.37 -7.51
C ILE A 886 29.30 -31.74 -7.76
N ASN A 887 30.19 -31.32 -6.86
CA ASN A 887 31.58 -31.76 -6.84
C ASN A 887 32.05 -31.95 -5.40
N ILE A 888 32.37 -33.20 -5.00
CA ILE A 888 33.01 -33.44 -3.70
C ILE A 888 34.45 -32.90 -3.73
N GLN A 889 34.74 -31.95 -2.85
CA GLN A 889 36.06 -31.39 -2.65
C GLN A 889 36.90 -32.37 -1.81
N GLU A 890 36.38 -32.74 -0.64
CA GLU A 890 37.10 -33.55 0.32
C GLU A 890 36.13 -34.31 1.24
N VAL A 891 36.54 -35.49 1.70
CA VAL A 891 35.93 -36.19 2.83
C VAL A 891 37.05 -36.47 3.82
N ALA A 892 37.13 -35.65 4.85
CA ALA A 892 38.22 -35.68 5.80
C ALA A 892 37.72 -35.44 7.23
N PRO A 893 38.38 -36.04 8.23
CA PRO A 893 39.40 -37.09 8.12
C PRO A 893 38.80 -38.42 7.57
N ASN A 894 39.59 -39.16 6.80
CA ASN A 894 39.21 -40.49 6.29
C ASN A 894 40.46 -41.41 6.24
N PRO A 895 40.67 -42.31 7.22
CA PRO A 895 39.74 -42.67 8.28
C PRO A 895 39.56 -41.60 9.36
N PHE A 896 38.39 -41.57 9.99
CA PHE A 896 38.12 -40.80 11.22
C PHE A 896 37.98 -41.72 12.44
N THR A 897 38.16 -41.16 13.64
CA THR A 897 38.28 -41.85 14.92
C THR A 897 37.29 -41.32 15.95
N PRO A 898 36.02 -41.76 15.93
CA PRO A 898 34.98 -41.31 16.88
C PRO A 898 35.16 -41.93 18.28
N ASN A 899 36.28 -41.60 18.95
CA ASN A 899 36.67 -42.12 20.26
C ASN A 899 36.49 -41.09 21.39
N ASN A 900 35.97 -39.90 21.05
CA ASN A 900 35.70 -38.76 21.91
C ASN A 900 36.96 -38.15 22.57
N ASP A 901 38.11 -38.19 21.88
CA ASP A 901 39.36 -37.56 22.32
C ASP A 901 39.54 -36.12 21.81
N ARG A 902 38.54 -35.60 21.08
CA ARG A 902 38.46 -34.30 20.38
C ARG A 902 39.33 -34.19 19.14
N ILE A 903 39.89 -35.31 18.65
CA ILE A 903 40.74 -35.36 17.47
C ILE A 903 40.12 -36.32 16.46
N ASN A 904 39.76 -35.81 15.28
CA ASN A 904 39.17 -36.60 14.19
C ASN A 904 37.91 -37.39 14.61
N ASP A 905 37.13 -36.89 15.58
CA ASP A 905 35.94 -37.57 16.10
C ASP A 905 34.76 -37.59 15.12
N ALA A 906 34.75 -36.68 14.15
CA ALA A 906 33.76 -36.63 13.09
C ALA A 906 34.46 -36.55 11.74
N ALA A 907 33.81 -37.07 10.71
CA ALA A 907 34.20 -36.85 9.34
C ALA A 907 33.29 -35.80 8.70
N THR A 908 33.90 -34.91 7.92
CA THR A 908 33.21 -33.83 7.23
C THR A 908 33.28 -34.07 5.72
N TRP A 909 32.12 -34.12 5.06
CA TRP A 909 32.02 -34.02 3.61
C TRP A 909 31.99 -32.55 3.23
N THR A 910 33.00 -32.10 2.50
CA THR A 910 33.02 -30.77 1.88
C THR A 910 32.76 -30.92 0.39
N PHE A 911 31.73 -30.24 -0.11
CA PHE A 911 31.33 -30.36 -1.52
C PHE A 911 30.75 -29.05 -2.05
N ASP A 912 30.93 -28.83 -3.35
CA ASP A 912 30.33 -27.70 -4.06
C ASP A 912 29.01 -28.12 -4.69
N VAL A 913 28.01 -27.27 -4.53
CA VAL A 913 26.71 -27.40 -5.17
C VAL A 913 26.57 -26.27 -6.17
N PHE A 914 26.29 -26.63 -7.42
CA PHE A 914 26.21 -25.70 -8.54
C PHE A 914 24.79 -25.60 -9.07
N LEU A 915 24.49 -24.50 -9.76
CA LEU A 915 23.28 -24.35 -10.60
C LEU A 915 21.93 -24.42 -9.87
N LEU A 916 21.89 -24.45 -8.53
CA LEU A 916 20.65 -24.36 -7.77
C LEU A 916 20.09 -22.92 -7.79
N THR A 917 18.81 -22.81 -8.09
CA THR A 917 18.05 -21.55 -8.11
C THR A 917 17.30 -21.27 -6.82
N SER A 918 17.04 -22.31 -6.02
CA SER A 918 16.37 -22.28 -4.72
C SER A 918 17.08 -23.24 -3.75
N THR A 919 16.72 -23.18 -2.47
CA THR A 919 17.18 -24.15 -1.47
C THR A 919 16.59 -25.53 -1.78
N VAL A 920 17.41 -26.57 -1.72
CA VAL A 920 17.07 -27.96 -2.02
C VAL A 920 17.63 -28.86 -0.93
N ASP A 921 16.90 -29.92 -0.59
CA ASP A 921 17.38 -30.91 0.37
C ASP A 921 18.49 -31.79 -0.23
N ILE A 922 19.58 -31.88 0.51
CA ILE A 922 20.71 -32.75 0.24
C ILE A 922 20.74 -33.83 1.30
N SER A 923 21.01 -35.06 0.88
CA SER A 923 21.18 -36.17 1.81
C SER A 923 22.51 -36.89 1.63
N VAL A 924 23.19 -37.15 2.74
CA VAL A 924 24.29 -38.12 2.82
C VAL A 924 23.73 -39.38 3.47
N THR A 925 23.59 -40.43 2.68
CA THR A 925 23.17 -41.75 3.17
C THR A 925 24.40 -42.64 3.32
N ILE A 926 24.60 -43.20 4.50
CA ILE A 926 25.71 -44.09 4.83
C ILE A 926 25.19 -45.53 4.84
N PHE A 927 25.93 -46.42 4.18
CA PHE A 927 25.61 -47.83 4.03
C PHE A 927 26.77 -48.70 4.52
N HIS A 928 26.40 -49.86 5.05
CA HIS A 928 27.33 -50.95 5.25
C HIS A 928 27.65 -51.65 3.90
N LEU A 929 28.73 -52.42 3.82
CA LEU A 929 29.17 -53.07 2.57
C LEU A 929 28.18 -54.11 2.01
N ASP A 930 27.21 -54.55 2.81
CA ASP A 930 26.10 -55.41 2.41
C ASP A 930 24.91 -54.65 1.82
N GLY A 931 24.98 -53.31 1.76
CA GLY A 931 23.94 -52.43 1.26
C GLY A 931 22.90 -52.00 2.30
N ARG A 932 23.04 -52.39 3.57
CA ARG A 932 22.16 -51.92 4.66
C ARG A 932 22.44 -50.45 4.97
N GLN A 933 21.39 -49.63 4.97
CA GLN A 933 21.48 -48.23 5.44
C GLN A 933 21.80 -48.21 6.94
N ILE A 934 22.75 -47.35 7.31
CA ILE A 934 23.21 -47.13 8.68
C ILE A 934 22.69 -45.79 9.19
N ARG A 935 22.75 -44.75 8.35
CA ARG A 935 22.27 -43.42 8.68
C ARG A 935 21.96 -42.62 7.43
N LYS A 936 20.96 -41.75 7.51
CA LYS A 936 20.70 -40.70 6.52
C LYS A 936 20.79 -39.35 7.24
N ILE A 937 21.61 -38.46 6.71
CA ILE A 937 21.76 -37.09 7.20
C ILE A 937 21.20 -36.19 6.12
N GLU A 938 20.14 -35.45 6.43
CA GLU A 938 19.49 -34.51 5.52
C GLU A 938 19.83 -33.09 5.97
N SER A 939 20.14 -32.22 5.01
CA SER A 939 20.37 -30.81 5.23
C SER A 939 19.86 -30.01 4.04
N PRO A 940 19.16 -28.89 4.27
CA PRO A 940 18.88 -27.96 3.19
C PRO A 940 20.19 -27.38 2.67
N ALA A 941 20.27 -27.14 1.36
CA ALA A 941 21.44 -26.55 0.73
C ALA A 941 21.06 -25.58 -0.39
N SER A 942 21.93 -24.62 -0.63
CA SER A 942 21.85 -23.70 -1.77
C SER A 942 23.13 -23.80 -2.61
N ALA A 943 23.17 -23.13 -3.76
CA ALA A 943 24.37 -23.09 -4.59
C ALA A 943 25.53 -22.43 -3.82
N GLY A 944 26.63 -23.15 -3.66
CA GLY A 944 27.74 -22.76 -2.80
C GLY A 944 28.57 -23.96 -2.37
N GLN A 945 29.55 -23.71 -1.49
CA GLN A 945 30.27 -24.76 -0.80
C GLN A 945 29.52 -25.14 0.47
N MET A 946 29.29 -26.43 0.66
CA MET A 946 28.53 -26.99 1.77
C MET A 946 29.39 -28.00 2.54
N SER A 947 29.10 -28.14 3.82
CA SER A 947 29.68 -29.18 4.67
C SER A 947 28.60 -29.97 5.41
N ILE A 948 28.76 -31.30 5.46
CA ILE A 948 27.94 -32.20 6.28
C ILE A 948 28.89 -32.99 7.17
N GLU A 949 28.54 -33.19 8.43
CA GLU A 949 29.37 -33.93 9.39
C GLU A 949 28.70 -35.23 9.82
N TRP A 950 29.50 -36.26 10.08
CA TRP A 950 29.06 -37.49 10.73
C TRP A 950 30.00 -37.88 11.86
N ASP A 951 29.39 -38.12 13.01
CA ASP A 951 30.00 -38.49 14.30
C ASP A 951 30.25 -39.99 14.48
N GLY A 952 29.94 -40.82 13.47
CA GLY A 952 30.08 -42.28 13.56
C GLY A 952 28.94 -42.99 14.27
N LEU A 953 27.81 -42.33 14.54
CA LEU A 953 26.62 -42.97 15.13
C LEU A 953 25.63 -43.44 14.05
N ASP A 954 24.91 -44.53 14.29
CA ASP A 954 23.77 -44.99 13.47
C ASP A 954 22.46 -44.25 13.79
N GLU A 955 21.33 -44.69 13.21
CA GLU A 955 20.00 -44.08 13.45
C GLU A 955 19.50 -44.29 14.90
N GLU A 956 19.96 -45.33 15.58
CA GLU A 956 19.65 -45.62 16.97
C GLU A 956 20.54 -44.85 17.96
N GLY A 957 21.55 -44.13 17.46
CA GLY A 957 22.51 -43.36 18.26
C GLY A 957 23.67 -44.20 18.81
N ASP A 958 23.85 -45.43 18.31
CA ASP A 958 24.94 -46.33 18.68
C ASP A 958 26.16 -46.13 17.77
N LEU A 959 27.35 -46.29 18.34
CA LEU A 959 28.62 -46.15 17.61
C LEU A 959 28.82 -47.32 16.64
N VAL A 960 29.08 -47.00 15.37
CA VAL A 960 29.26 -48.04 14.35
C VAL A 960 30.59 -48.78 14.51
N PRO A 961 30.68 -50.10 14.27
CA PRO A 961 31.93 -50.84 14.37
C PRO A 961 33.05 -50.30 13.45
N PRO A 962 34.33 -50.43 13.79
CA PRO A 962 35.43 -50.07 12.89
C PRO A 962 35.34 -50.85 11.57
N GLY A 963 35.49 -50.16 10.45
CA GLY A 963 35.24 -50.75 9.14
C GLY A 963 35.20 -49.73 8.01
N ILE A 964 34.96 -50.23 6.80
CA ILE A 964 34.73 -49.40 5.61
C ILE A 964 33.22 -49.36 5.36
N TYR A 965 32.70 -48.15 5.21
CA TYR A 965 31.32 -47.86 4.88
C TYR A 965 31.25 -47.20 3.50
N LEU A 966 30.11 -47.34 2.83
CA LEU A 966 29.81 -46.63 1.60
C LEU A 966 28.97 -45.41 1.96
N TYR A 967 29.15 -44.30 1.25
CA TYR A 967 28.24 -43.17 1.35
C TYR A 967 27.67 -42.82 -0.01
N ARG A 968 26.43 -42.31 -0.02
CA ARG A 968 25.76 -41.71 -1.16
C ARG A 968 25.39 -40.28 -0.81
N LEU A 969 26.01 -39.33 -1.51
CA LEU A 969 25.59 -37.94 -1.52
C LEU A 969 24.54 -37.77 -2.63
N PHE A 970 23.37 -37.26 -2.29
CA PHE A 970 22.25 -37.08 -3.19
C PHE A 970 21.69 -35.66 -3.06
N VAL A 971 21.37 -35.02 -4.20
CA VAL A 971 20.75 -33.70 -4.25
C VAL A 971 19.44 -33.79 -5.01
N ASP A 972 18.36 -33.36 -4.37
CA ASP A 972 17.00 -33.45 -4.90
C ASP A 972 16.65 -32.27 -5.82
N SER A 973 17.30 -32.16 -6.98
CA SER A 973 17.09 -31.02 -7.89
C SER A 973 15.95 -31.26 -8.90
N ASP A 974 15.22 -30.21 -9.25
CA ASP A 974 14.20 -30.16 -10.33
C ASP A 974 14.74 -30.43 -11.75
N THR A 975 16.05 -30.67 -11.91
CA THR A 975 16.61 -31.04 -13.21
C THR A 975 16.36 -32.52 -13.51
N ASN A 976 16.05 -32.86 -14.78
CA ASN A 976 15.64 -34.21 -15.24
C ASN A 976 16.62 -35.37 -14.95
N GLU A 977 17.75 -35.12 -14.29
CA GLU A 977 18.69 -36.14 -13.83
C GLU A 977 18.95 -35.93 -12.33
N SER A 978 18.44 -36.84 -11.51
CA SER A 978 18.84 -36.94 -10.10
C SER A 978 20.35 -37.16 -10.01
N LYS A 979 21.08 -36.30 -9.31
CA LYS A 979 22.55 -36.36 -9.28
C LYS A 979 23.02 -36.95 -7.96
N GLU A 980 23.58 -38.15 -8.05
CA GLU A 980 24.16 -38.88 -6.92
C GLU A 980 25.67 -39.06 -7.09
N GLN A 981 26.41 -39.02 -5.99
CA GLN A 981 27.83 -39.36 -5.95
C GLN A 981 28.09 -40.38 -4.83
N LEU A 982 28.83 -41.44 -5.16
CA LEU A 982 29.16 -42.53 -4.25
C LEU A 982 30.64 -42.49 -3.86
N GLY A 983 30.94 -42.87 -2.62
CA GLY A 983 32.32 -43.04 -2.15
C GLY A 983 32.42 -43.95 -0.94
N THR A 984 33.62 -44.02 -0.36
CA THR A 984 33.90 -44.83 0.83
C THR A 984 34.40 -43.97 1.98
N ILE A 985 33.98 -44.31 3.19
CA ILE A 985 34.46 -43.70 4.42
C ILE A 985 34.90 -44.78 5.40
N ALA A 986 36.05 -44.59 6.04
CA ALA A 986 36.61 -45.54 6.98
C ALA A 986 36.49 -45.02 8.42
N VAL A 987 36.02 -45.90 9.31
CA VAL A 987 35.93 -45.67 10.75
C VAL A 987 36.99 -46.51 11.44
N ALA A 988 37.82 -45.91 12.29
CA ALA A 988 38.86 -46.60 13.05
C ALA A 988 38.94 -46.04 14.47
N TYR A 989 38.93 -46.87 15.52
CA TYR A 989 39.16 -46.43 16.90
C TYR A 989 39.58 -47.58 17.81
#